data_AF-A0A3C1SCE9-F1
#
_entry.id   AF-A0A3C1SCE9-F1
#
_cell.length_a   1.000
_cell.length_b   1.000
_cell.length_c   1.000
_cell.angle_alpha   90.00
_cell.angle_beta   90.00
_cell.angle_gamma   90.00
#
_symmetry.space_group_name_H-M   'P 1'
#
loop_
_entity.id
_entity.type
_entity.pdbx_description
1 polymer ?
#
loop_
_entity_poly.entity_id
_entity_poly.type
_entity_poly.pdbx_seq_one_letter_code
_entity_poly.pdbx_strand_id
1 'polypeptide(L)'
;MNQEEYCVIKGKKGGKRVESRVLEEQIQEAVAGGHHYIEVKAFGQHGIGGRLWKSGNEPVRVKIEGQPGQRVGSMGFPNTFIEINGPASDDAGWLNAGAQIVVHGNTGNGAANAMAQGRIYVSGNIGARGMTMTKHNPRFDPPELWVLGSVGDYFGEFMAGGIAVVCGYNPQNAQNILGHRPLVGMVGGKVFFRGPHKGFSQADAKMIPISDEDWKWLSKNLKVFLERIRQTELFAEIAIREAWQLITVRAPHEKMLKKTRSMSDFHRDVWDKELGRGGLIGDLTDLDRSPIPLITNGDLRRYVPVWENEKYAAPCEASCPTGIPVQLRWRLVREGRVDEAVDMALAYTPFPATVCGYLCPNLCMQSCTRQIMAAMPSVDVTQLGKASIKAGLPKLPPLSGKKIAVIGGGPAGISIAWQLRQNGLEAVIYDRSKTLGGKISSVIPNTRLPKDVISAELERIQKVIPHVHLQQELSKKDVESLREEFDFVVIAAGAQKPRIIPIPGKERLITALDFLTKAKQNAIKPGKKVVIIGAGNVGCDAATEAHRLGSENILLIDIQEPLSFGKERKEAENIGAKFRYPCSTKEITEEGVMLADGELIPADTVIISIGDAPDLEFLPQGIETERGFIKVNAFFQTSDPKIFAIGDVAKPGLLTDAIGAGRKAAKAIIDILKGDHPSIDVRQMIDRHRMTLAYFDPRITEFKDMDQCGTQCASCGTCRDCSLCVTVCPQAAISRKEKQGSDYEYVVDSDRCIGCGFCAGACPCGIWNLTENFTME
;
A
#
# COMPACT_ATOMS: atom_id res chain seq x y z
N MET A 1 35.95 23.01 -29.77
CA MET A 1 35.24 22.91 -28.47
C MET A 1 33.85 23.46 -28.71
N ASN A 2 32.84 22.60 -28.82
CA ASN A 2 31.45 23.03 -28.92
C ASN A 2 31.10 23.77 -27.62
N GLN A 3 30.61 25.01 -27.71
CA GLN A 3 30.01 25.69 -26.56
C GLN A 3 28.81 24.86 -26.11
N GLU A 4 28.84 24.34 -24.88
CA GLU A 4 27.71 23.63 -24.28
C GLU A 4 26.56 24.62 -24.12
N GLU A 5 25.46 24.39 -24.84
CA GLU A 5 24.33 25.31 -24.90
C GLU A 5 23.48 25.19 -23.62
N TYR A 6 23.40 26.28 -22.85
CA TYR A 6 22.62 26.31 -21.61
C TYR A 6 21.13 26.48 -21.90
N CYS A 7 20.30 25.65 -21.27
CA CYS A 7 18.86 25.89 -21.19
C CYS A 7 18.59 27.06 -20.22
N VAL A 8 18.14 28.21 -20.76
CA VAL A 8 17.95 29.43 -19.97
C VAL A 8 16.54 29.50 -19.39
N ILE A 9 16.43 29.50 -18.07
CA ILE A 9 15.17 29.62 -17.32
C ILE A 9 15.12 31.00 -16.64
N LYS A 10 14.12 31.81 -17.00
CA LYS A 10 13.97 33.18 -16.51
C LYS A 10 13.07 33.22 -15.28
N GLY A 11 13.59 33.68 -14.15
CA GLY A 11 12.81 33.95 -12.93
C GLY A 11 11.92 35.20 -13.00
N LYS A 12 11.88 35.89 -14.14
CA LYS A 12 11.00 37.04 -14.40
C LYS A 12 10.39 36.91 -15.79
N LYS A 13 9.06 37.00 -15.90
CA LYS A 13 8.31 36.97 -17.18
C LYS A 13 7.36 38.17 -17.21
N GLY A 14 7.38 38.95 -18.30
CA GLY A 14 6.52 40.14 -18.45
C GLY A 14 6.68 41.17 -17.32
N GLY A 15 7.89 41.35 -16.79
CA GLY A 15 8.12 42.28 -15.68
C GLY A 15 7.76 41.74 -14.28
N LYS A 16 7.13 40.57 -14.17
CA LYS A 16 6.71 39.96 -12.89
C LYS A 16 7.60 38.79 -12.50
N ARG A 17 7.86 38.65 -11.19
CA ARG A 17 8.64 37.54 -10.62
C ARG A 17 7.86 36.22 -10.75
N VAL A 18 8.52 35.18 -11.24
CA VAL A 18 7.97 33.82 -11.29
C VAL A 18 8.00 33.19 -9.90
N GLU A 19 6.92 32.51 -9.52
CA GLU A 19 6.83 31.78 -8.25
C GLU A 19 7.89 30.68 -8.14
N SER A 20 8.36 30.40 -6.92
CA SER A 20 9.43 29.41 -6.71
C SER A 20 9.02 28.00 -7.11
N ARG A 21 7.77 27.60 -6.87
CA ARG A 21 7.23 26.31 -7.33
C ARG A 21 7.29 26.19 -8.86
N VAL A 22 6.81 27.20 -9.56
CA VAL A 22 6.75 27.20 -11.04
C VAL A 22 8.16 27.21 -11.66
N LEU A 23 9.10 27.93 -11.04
CA LEU A 23 10.50 27.92 -11.48
C LEU A 23 11.12 26.52 -11.29
N GLU A 24 10.87 25.87 -10.15
CA GLU A 24 11.36 24.52 -9.87
C GLU A 24 10.76 23.49 -10.85
N GLU A 25 9.46 23.56 -11.14
CA GLU A 25 8.82 22.71 -12.15
C GLU A 25 9.51 22.85 -13.52
N GLN A 26 9.82 24.07 -13.96
CA GLN A 26 10.52 24.31 -15.22
C GLN A 26 11.94 23.71 -15.22
N ILE A 27 12.66 23.79 -14.10
CA ILE A 27 13.98 23.17 -13.97
C ILE A 27 13.86 21.64 -14.05
N GLN A 28 12.89 21.05 -13.35
CA GLN A 28 12.64 19.60 -13.35
C GLN A 28 12.22 19.08 -14.72
N GLU A 29 11.39 19.83 -15.44
CA GLU A 29 10.98 19.53 -16.82
C GLU A 29 12.18 19.60 -17.77
N ALA A 30 13.04 20.61 -17.64
CA ALA A 30 14.24 20.72 -18.45
C ALA A 30 15.18 19.51 -18.25
N VAL A 31 15.42 19.11 -16.99
CA VAL A 31 16.22 17.91 -16.69
C VAL A 31 15.57 16.65 -17.24
N ALA A 32 14.25 16.49 -17.07
CA ALA A 32 13.53 15.33 -17.61
C ALA A 32 13.54 15.29 -19.15
N GLY A 33 13.64 16.45 -19.80
CA GLY A 33 13.81 16.60 -21.24
C GLY A 33 15.24 16.38 -21.75
N GLY A 34 16.20 16.00 -20.89
CA GLY A 34 17.59 15.71 -21.26
C GLY A 34 18.53 16.93 -21.24
N HIS A 35 18.13 18.06 -20.64
CA HIS A 35 19.03 19.20 -20.47
C HIS A 35 19.92 19.04 -19.23
N HIS A 36 21.23 19.02 -19.44
CA HIS A 36 22.23 18.88 -18.38
C HIS A 36 22.91 20.20 -17.98
N TYR A 37 22.70 21.27 -18.75
CA TYR A 37 23.28 22.60 -18.53
C TYR A 37 22.13 23.60 -18.42
N ILE A 38 21.90 24.13 -17.23
CA ILE A 38 20.76 24.99 -16.91
C ILE A 38 21.27 26.33 -16.41
N GLU A 39 20.86 27.43 -17.04
CA GLU A 39 21.13 28.78 -16.56
C GLU A 39 19.84 29.39 -16.00
N VAL A 40 19.83 29.72 -14.70
CA VAL A 40 18.69 30.31 -14.01
C VAL A 40 18.96 31.79 -13.75
N LYS A 41 18.14 32.67 -14.33
CA LYS A 41 18.13 34.11 -14.00
C LYS A 41 17.26 34.32 -12.75
N ALA A 42 17.86 34.34 -11.58
CA ALA A 42 17.19 34.35 -10.28
C ALA A 42 16.83 35.76 -9.79
N PHE A 43 15.65 35.88 -9.19
CA PHE A 43 15.08 37.08 -8.57
C PHE A 43 14.44 36.72 -7.22
N GLY A 44 15.22 36.08 -6.35
CA GLY A 44 14.81 35.69 -5.00
C GLY A 44 13.95 34.43 -4.92
N GLN A 45 13.98 33.53 -5.91
CA GLN A 45 13.29 32.24 -5.81
C GLN A 45 14.02 31.27 -4.88
N HIS A 46 13.23 30.52 -4.11
CA HIS A 46 13.75 29.58 -3.11
C HIS A 46 14.01 28.21 -3.75
N GLY A 47 14.92 27.43 -3.17
CA GLY A 47 15.04 25.99 -3.48
C GLY A 47 15.74 25.61 -4.80
N ILE A 48 16.37 26.56 -5.49
CA ILE A 48 16.88 26.35 -6.86
C ILE A 48 17.95 25.25 -6.90
N GLY A 49 17.75 24.25 -7.76
CA GLY A 49 18.78 23.33 -8.25
C GLY A 49 19.12 22.15 -7.34
N GLY A 50 18.43 21.96 -6.21
CA GLY A 50 18.79 20.91 -5.25
C GLY A 50 18.21 19.52 -5.54
N ARG A 51 16.97 19.40 -6.00
CA ARG A 51 16.23 18.12 -6.04
C ARG A 51 16.21 17.44 -7.42
N LEU A 52 17.34 17.41 -8.12
CA LEU A 52 17.40 16.98 -9.53
C LEU A 52 17.60 15.47 -9.73
N TRP A 53 16.97 14.62 -8.89
CA TRP A 53 17.15 13.16 -8.89
C TRP A 53 16.71 12.46 -10.19
N LYS A 54 15.84 13.10 -11.00
CA LYS A 54 15.33 12.52 -12.24
C LYS A 54 16.43 12.30 -13.29
N SER A 55 17.57 12.97 -13.15
CA SER A 55 18.77 12.77 -13.98
C SER A 55 19.48 11.42 -13.71
N GLY A 56 19.07 10.65 -12.70
CA GLY A 56 19.73 9.40 -12.34
C GLY A 56 21.18 9.66 -11.93
N ASN A 57 22.14 9.11 -12.70
CA ASN A 57 23.58 9.30 -12.47
C ASN A 57 24.21 10.36 -13.40
N GLU A 58 23.45 10.95 -14.32
CA GLU A 58 23.99 11.88 -15.32
C GLU A 58 24.30 13.25 -14.68
N PRO A 59 25.48 13.84 -14.91
CA PRO A 59 25.82 15.13 -14.32
C PRO A 59 24.87 16.25 -14.74
N VAL A 60 24.49 17.12 -13.80
CA VAL A 60 23.71 18.33 -14.09
C VAL A 60 24.45 19.55 -13.55
N ARG A 61 24.63 20.56 -14.39
CA ARG A 61 25.21 21.86 -14.05
C ARG A 61 24.15 22.94 -14.04
N VAL A 62 23.98 23.57 -12.89
CA VAL A 62 23.06 24.69 -12.68
C VAL A 62 23.86 25.95 -12.42
N LYS A 63 23.82 26.89 -13.35
CA LYS A 63 24.41 28.21 -13.23
C LYS A 63 23.33 29.20 -12.83
N ILE A 64 23.53 29.94 -11.74
CA ILE A 64 22.57 30.90 -11.22
C ILE A 64 23.15 32.31 -11.37
N GLU A 65 22.40 33.14 -12.08
CA GLU A 65 22.73 34.54 -12.35
C GLU A 65 21.69 35.42 -11.63
N GLY A 66 22.15 36.37 -10.82
CA GLY A 66 21.30 37.14 -9.92
C GLY A 66 21.23 36.54 -8.51
N GLN A 67 20.23 36.96 -7.71
CA GLN A 67 20.16 36.60 -6.29
C GLN A 67 19.18 35.45 -6.07
N PRO A 68 19.63 34.24 -5.68
CA PRO A 68 18.74 33.19 -5.23
C PRO A 68 18.14 33.55 -3.86
N GLY A 69 16.90 33.12 -3.63
CA GLY A 69 16.28 33.18 -2.30
C GLY A 69 16.77 32.04 -1.41
N GLN A 70 16.03 31.76 -0.33
CA GLN A 70 16.45 30.78 0.66
C GLN A 70 16.57 29.36 0.07
N ARG A 71 17.42 28.51 0.68
CA ARG A 71 17.51 27.07 0.40
C ARG A 71 18.01 26.68 -1.00
N VAL A 72 18.83 27.52 -1.63
CA VAL A 72 19.51 27.14 -2.88
C VAL A 72 20.32 25.85 -2.68
N GLY A 73 20.21 24.89 -3.61
CA GLY A 73 20.87 23.59 -3.53
C GLY A 73 20.38 22.67 -2.41
N SER A 74 19.20 22.91 -1.85
CA SER A 74 18.66 22.08 -0.78
C SER A 74 18.31 20.67 -1.24
N MET A 75 18.65 19.66 -0.42
CA MET A 75 18.51 18.24 -0.74
C MET A 75 19.31 17.83 -2.00
N GLY A 76 20.45 18.49 -2.23
CA GLY A 76 21.37 18.25 -3.34
C GLY A 76 21.81 16.80 -3.52
N PHE A 77 21.85 16.33 -4.77
CA PHE A 77 22.26 14.97 -5.14
C PHE A 77 23.71 14.92 -5.68
N PRO A 78 24.48 13.81 -5.51
CA PRO A 78 25.91 13.74 -5.85
C PRO A 78 26.33 14.15 -7.27
N ASN A 79 25.46 13.99 -8.26
CA ASN A 79 25.74 14.34 -9.66
C ASN A 79 25.45 15.81 -10.01
N THR A 80 25.09 16.64 -9.03
CA THR A 80 24.66 18.03 -9.26
C THR A 80 25.76 19.03 -8.89
N PHE A 81 26.07 19.93 -9.81
CA PHE A 81 26.97 21.06 -9.60
C PHE A 81 26.20 22.38 -9.75
N ILE A 82 26.26 23.23 -8.72
CA ILE A 82 25.53 24.50 -8.67
C ILE A 82 26.55 25.64 -8.51
N GLU A 83 26.54 26.59 -9.44
CA GLU A 83 27.40 27.78 -9.37
C GLU A 83 26.54 29.04 -9.31
N ILE A 84 26.70 29.81 -8.24
CA ILE A 84 25.96 31.06 -7.99
C ILE A 84 26.89 32.24 -8.22
N ASN A 85 26.61 33.03 -9.24
CA ASN A 85 27.35 34.25 -9.56
C ASN A 85 26.83 35.43 -8.73
N GLY A 86 27.15 35.42 -7.43
CA GLY A 86 26.76 36.43 -6.47
C GLY A 86 26.56 35.87 -5.05
N PRO A 87 25.98 36.66 -4.13
CA PRO A 87 25.66 36.18 -2.79
C PRO A 87 24.46 35.22 -2.80
N ALA A 88 24.42 34.33 -1.81
CA ALA A 88 23.31 33.43 -1.55
C ALA A 88 22.58 33.79 -0.25
N SER A 89 21.25 33.65 -0.24
CA SER A 89 20.42 33.84 0.95
C SER A 89 20.60 32.68 1.96
N ASP A 90 19.79 32.67 3.00
CA ASP A 90 19.85 31.69 4.09
C ASP A 90 19.66 30.24 3.59
N ASP A 91 20.19 29.30 4.37
CA ASP A 91 20.03 27.85 4.19
C ASP A 91 20.63 27.30 2.89
N ALA A 92 21.66 27.92 2.32
CA ALA A 92 22.35 27.38 1.16
C ALA A 92 22.89 25.96 1.46
N GLY A 93 22.46 24.99 0.66
CA GLY A 93 22.79 23.57 0.83
C GLY A 93 22.11 22.89 2.02
N TRP A 94 20.94 23.39 2.47
CA TRP A 94 20.16 22.72 3.52
C TRP A 94 19.80 21.28 3.14
N LEU A 95 20.12 20.32 4.01
CA LEU A 95 20.00 18.86 3.75
C LEU A 95 20.77 18.38 2.51
N ASN A 96 21.84 19.07 2.09
CA ASN A 96 22.62 18.60 0.96
C ASN A 96 23.17 17.18 1.22
N ALA A 97 22.99 16.30 0.24
CA ALA A 97 23.31 14.88 0.30
C ALA A 97 24.26 14.47 -0.84
N GLY A 98 24.98 15.41 -1.42
CA GLY A 98 26.07 15.12 -2.35
C GLY A 98 26.42 16.23 -3.35
N ALA A 99 25.54 17.21 -3.55
CA ALA A 99 25.79 18.26 -4.54
C ALA A 99 27.03 19.10 -4.20
N GLN A 100 27.67 19.63 -5.23
CA GLN A 100 28.73 20.63 -5.12
C GLN A 100 28.16 22.01 -5.40
N ILE A 101 28.32 22.94 -4.47
CA ILE A 101 27.76 24.30 -4.54
C ILE A 101 28.90 25.30 -4.43
N VAL A 102 28.99 26.24 -5.37
CA VAL A 102 29.94 27.36 -5.36
C VAL A 102 29.16 28.66 -5.27
N VAL A 103 29.48 29.49 -4.28
CA VAL A 103 28.89 30.83 -4.08
C VAL A 103 29.96 31.88 -4.25
N HIS A 104 29.88 32.64 -5.36
CA HIS A 104 30.77 33.78 -5.64
C HIS A 104 30.35 35.04 -4.87
N GLY A 105 30.33 34.94 -3.53
CA GLY A 105 29.90 36.02 -2.63
C GLY A 105 29.72 35.55 -1.20
N ASN A 106 28.99 36.35 -0.41
CA ASN A 106 28.60 35.97 0.95
C ASN A 106 27.39 35.01 0.94
N THR A 107 27.29 34.18 1.96
CA THR A 107 26.11 33.34 2.22
C THR A 107 25.43 33.76 3.51
N GLY A 108 24.09 33.69 3.56
CA GLY A 108 23.30 34.00 4.75
C GLY A 108 23.47 33.01 5.91
N ASN A 109 22.49 33.01 6.81
CA ASN A 109 22.44 32.10 7.95
C ASN A 109 22.19 30.65 7.50
N GLY A 110 22.59 29.66 8.29
CA GLY A 110 22.22 28.26 8.01
C GLY A 110 22.94 27.61 6.83
N ALA A 111 24.01 28.20 6.32
CA ALA A 111 24.83 27.57 5.27
C ALA A 111 25.28 26.16 5.69
N ALA A 112 25.08 25.15 4.84
CA ALA A 112 25.36 23.73 5.13
C ALA A 112 24.57 23.14 6.33
N ASN A 113 23.43 23.72 6.71
CA ASN A 113 22.61 23.19 7.80
C ASN A 113 22.04 21.79 7.45
N ALA A 114 22.17 20.86 8.39
CA ALA A 114 21.74 19.46 8.30
C ALA A 114 22.31 18.69 7.09
N MET A 115 23.46 19.13 6.57
CA MET A 115 24.14 18.48 5.45
C MET A 115 24.69 17.10 5.85
N ALA A 116 24.58 16.13 4.94
CA ALA A 116 25.02 14.75 5.15
C ALA A 116 26.19 14.34 4.23
N GLN A 117 26.29 14.93 3.04
CA GLN A 117 27.36 14.72 2.05
C GLN A 117 27.45 15.96 1.13
N GLY A 118 28.47 15.99 0.26
CA GLY A 118 28.65 17.03 -0.76
C GLY A 118 29.64 18.11 -0.34
N ARG A 119 29.73 19.20 -1.11
CA ARG A 119 30.66 20.30 -0.84
C ARG A 119 30.02 21.66 -1.07
N ILE A 120 30.30 22.61 -0.19
CA ILE A 120 29.91 24.02 -0.37
C ILE A 120 31.17 24.88 -0.29
N TYR A 121 31.41 25.67 -1.33
CA TYR A 121 32.51 26.61 -1.44
C TYR A 121 31.97 28.04 -1.45
N VAL A 122 32.43 28.88 -0.53
CA VAL A 122 31.96 30.27 -0.38
C VAL A 122 33.14 31.24 -0.51
N SER A 123 33.09 32.12 -1.52
CA SER A 123 34.14 33.11 -1.78
C SER A 123 34.16 34.26 -0.78
N GLY A 124 33.08 34.45 -0.01
CA GLY A 124 32.97 35.48 1.01
C GLY A 124 32.86 34.91 2.42
N ASN A 125 32.00 35.55 3.22
CA ASN A 125 31.68 35.17 4.58
C ASN A 125 30.34 34.43 4.65
N ILE A 126 30.09 33.69 5.75
CA ILE A 126 28.77 33.09 6.04
C ILE A 126 28.13 33.70 7.29
N GLY A 127 26.79 33.68 7.36
CA GLY A 127 26.02 34.13 8.52
C GLY A 127 26.10 33.19 9.72
N ALA A 128 25.16 33.38 10.66
CA ALA A 128 25.04 32.54 11.85
C ALA A 128 24.57 31.12 11.51
N ARG A 129 24.83 30.18 12.41
CA ARG A 129 24.36 28.78 12.32
C ARG A 129 24.80 28.04 11.05
N GLY A 130 25.96 28.39 10.51
CA GLY A 130 26.62 27.61 9.47
C GLY A 130 27.11 26.25 10.00
N MET A 131 27.15 25.23 9.16
CA MET A 131 27.60 23.86 9.49
C MET A 131 26.85 23.20 10.65
N THR A 132 25.61 23.60 10.90
CA THR A 132 24.80 23.09 12.02
C THR A 132 24.14 21.75 11.72
N MET A 133 23.95 20.90 12.73
CA MET A 133 23.26 19.59 12.64
C MET A 133 23.78 18.65 11.53
N THR A 134 25.01 18.84 11.08
CA THR A 134 25.62 18.02 10.02
C THR A 134 25.89 16.61 10.51
N LYS A 135 25.80 15.63 9.60
CA LYS A 135 25.94 14.21 9.92
C LYS A 135 26.91 13.57 8.93
N HIS A 136 27.82 12.74 9.41
CA HIS A 136 28.64 11.90 8.54
C HIS A 136 28.20 10.46 8.68
N ASN A 137 27.78 9.86 7.58
CA ASN A 137 27.61 8.42 7.49
C ASN A 137 28.94 7.83 6.97
N PRO A 138 29.62 6.94 7.73
CA PRO A 138 30.91 6.38 7.34
C PRO A 138 30.93 5.64 5.99
N ARG A 139 29.77 5.29 5.43
CA ARG A 139 29.64 4.69 4.10
C ARG A 139 29.92 5.66 2.94
N PHE A 140 29.95 6.96 3.23
CA PHE A 140 30.09 8.03 2.23
C PHE A 140 31.15 9.04 2.65
N ASP A 141 31.54 9.90 1.71
CA ASP A 141 32.44 11.01 1.99
C ASP A 141 31.79 12.02 2.96
N PRO A 142 32.58 12.60 3.89
CA PRO A 142 32.06 13.58 4.82
C PRO A 142 31.58 14.84 4.09
N PRO A 143 30.53 15.52 4.60
CA PRO A 143 30.14 16.81 4.05
C PRO A 143 31.22 17.86 4.31
N GLU A 144 31.49 18.71 3.32
CA GLU A 144 32.52 19.74 3.40
C GLU A 144 31.96 21.16 3.23
N LEU A 145 32.37 22.07 4.11
CA LEU A 145 32.09 23.51 4.00
C LEU A 145 33.39 24.30 3.98
N TRP A 146 33.60 25.07 2.92
CA TRP A 146 34.78 25.90 2.71
C TRP A 146 34.38 27.37 2.61
N VAL A 147 35.00 28.22 3.43
CA VAL A 147 34.69 29.65 3.54
C VAL A 147 35.98 30.45 3.44
N LEU A 148 36.04 31.39 2.50
CA LEU A 148 37.22 32.26 2.34
C LEU A 148 37.32 33.26 3.50
N GLY A 149 36.20 33.86 3.92
CA GLY A 149 36.12 34.81 5.02
C GLY A 149 35.98 34.17 6.40
N SER A 150 35.07 34.71 7.20
CA SER A 150 34.69 34.23 8.53
C SER A 150 33.27 33.65 8.56
N VAL A 151 32.96 33.00 9.68
CA VAL A 151 31.63 32.43 9.98
C VAL A 151 30.94 33.22 11.10
N GLY A 152 29.61 33.16 11.15
CA GLY A 152 28.80 33.84 12.17
C GLY A 152 28.58 33.01 13.46
N ASP A 153 27.75 33.54 14.35
CA ASP A 153 27.47 32.94 15.66
C ASP A 153 26.87 31.52 15.57
N TYR A 154 27.09 30.71 16.60
CA TYR A 154 26.61 29.33 16.70
C TYR A 154 27.08 28.41 15.55
N PHE A 155 28.24 28.73 14.97
CA PHE A 155 28.85 27.91 13.94
C PHE A 155 29.12 26.48 14.43
N GLY A 156 28.69 25.49 13.66
CA GLY A 156 28.89 24.06 13.97
C GLY A 156 28.11 23.56 15.20
N GLU A 157 27.02 24.22 15.58
CA GLU A 157 26.10 23.72 16.61
C GLU A 157 25.53 22.34 16.22
N PHE A 158 25.63 21.36 17.12
CA PHE A 158 25.25 19.96 16.89
C PHE A 158 25.94 19.28 15.68
N MET A 159 27.16 19.71 15.33
CA MET A 159 27.97 19.06 14.30
C MET A 159 28.30 17.61 14.71
N ALA A 160 27.75 16.63 13.99
CA ALA A 160 27.94 15.20 14.23
C ALA A 160 28.86 14.53 13.19
N GLY A 161 29.53 15.32 12.35
CA GLY A 161 30.45 14.84 11.33
C GLY A 161 30.63 15.88 10.22
N GLY A 162 31.66 15.71 9.38
CA GLY A 162 32.01 16.65 8.32
C GLY A 162 33.32 17.39 8.55
N ILE A 163 33.73 18.16 7.55
CA ILE A 163 34.93 19.00 7.57
C ILE A 163 34.55 20.44 7.23
N ALA A 164 34.93 21.38 8.08
CA ALA A 164 34.82 22.80 7.79
C ALA A 164 36.20 23.45 7.66
N VAL A 165 36.35 24.36 6.71
CA VAL A 165 37.56 25.15 6.47
C VAL A 165 37.21 26.63 6.42
N VAL A 166 37.78 27.41 7.33
CA VAL A 166 37.54 28.86 7.47
C VAL A 166 38.85 29.62 7.29
N CYS A 167 39.04 30.25 6.13
CA CYS A 167 40.34 30.82 5.76
C CYS A 167 40.62 32.16 6.44
N GLY A 168 39.61 32.90 6.91
CA GLY A 168 39.78 34.16 7.63
C GLY A 168 40.37 35.30 6.77
N TYR A 169 40.13 35.28 5.46
CA TYR A 169 40.52 36.33 4.53
C TYR A 169 39.39 37.34 4.37
N ASN A 170 39.62 38.61 4.72
CA ASN A 170 38.58 39.65 4.84
C ASN A 170 37.37 39.24 5.72
N PRO A 171 37.61 38.87 7.00
CA PRO A 171 36.56 38.40 7.90
C PRO A 171 35.59 39.53 8.29
N GLN A 172 34.34 39.18 8.60
CA GLN A 172 33.33 40.12 9.16
C GLN A 172 33.80 40.75 10.48
N ASN A 173 34.53 39.99 11.29
CA ASN A 173 35.15 40.45 12.52
C ASN A 173 36.60 39.97 12.58
N ALA A 174 37.54 40.89 12.38
CA ALA A 174 38.97 40.61 12.36
C ALA A 174 39.53 40.07 13.69
N GLN A 175 38.79 40.19 14.80
CA GLN A 175 39.20 39.70 16.12
C GLN A 175 38.50 38.38 16.51
N ASN A 176 37.54 37.90 15.72
CA ASN A 176 36.82 36.67 16.01
C ASN A 176 36.23 36.03 14.75
N ILE A 177 36.99 35.13 14.12
CA ILE A 177 36.59 34.55 12.83
C ILE A 177 35.59 33.38 12.93
N LEU A 178 35.31 32.88 14.15
CA LEU A 178 34.41 31.75 14.40
C LEU A 178 33.04 32.14 15.00
N GLY A 179 32.77 33.44 15.16
CA GLY A 179 31.54 33.92 15.80
C GLY A 179 31.45 33.60 17.29
N HIS A 180 30.29 33.86 17.90
CA HIS A 180 30.00 33.58 19.31
C HIS A 180 29.48 32.14 19.51
N ARG A 181 29.92 31.48 20.59
CA ARG A 181 29.52 30.11 20.97
C ARG A 181 29.60 29.06 19.84
N PRO A 182 30.72 28.95 19.11
CA PRO A 182 30.85 27.91 18.11
C PRO A 182 30.96 26.51 18.77
N LEU A 183 30.51 25.49 18.03
CA LEU A 183 30.70 24.06 18.30
C LEU A 183 29.98 23.52 19.56
N VAL A 184 28.93 24.20 20.01
CA VAL A 184 28.07 23.69 21.09
C VAL A 184 27.38 22.40 20.63
N GLY A 185 27.47 21.34 21.44
CA GLY A 185 26.89 20.04 21.11
C GLY A 185 27.61 19.29 19.98
N MET A 186 28.84 19.68 19.62
CA MET A 186 29.67 18.93 18.67
C MET A 186 29.87 17.49 19.19
N VAL A 187 29.65 16.52 18.32
CA VAL A 187 29.84 15.08 18.58
C VAL A 187 30.66 14.38 17.49
N GLY A 188 31.03 15.10 16.42
CA GLY A 188 31.93 14.58 15.37
C GLY A 188 32.44 15.69 14.44
N GLY A 189 33.49 15.38 13.65
CA GLY A 189 34.02 16.26 12.60
C GLY A 189 35.31 17.01 12.92
N LYS A 190 35.78 17.80 11.95
CA LYS A 190 37.00 18.63 12.01
C LYS A 190 36.73 20.05 11.52
N VAL A 191 37.34 21.04 12.16
CA VAL A 191 37.29 22.45 11.76
C VAL A 191 38.70 23.01 11.65
N PHE A 192 39.13 23.27 10.41
CA PHE A 192 40.36 24.00 10.12
C PHE A 192 40.05 25.48 10.04
N PHE A 193 40.85 26.32 10.69
CA PHE A 193 40.65 27.75 10.63
C PHE A 193 41.96 28.53 10.72
N ARG A 194 42.00 29.72 10.10
CA ARG A 194 43.12 30.66 10.13
C ARG A 194 42.67 32.02 10.65
N GLY A 195 43.26 32.48 11.75
CA GLY A 195 42.97 33.78 12.37
C GLY A 195 42.54 33.70 13.84
N PRO A 196 42.24 34.86 14.47
CA PRO A 196 41.91 34.94 15.89
C PRO A 196 40.48 34.46 16.20
N HIS A 197 40.28 33.92 17.40
CA HIS A 197 38.98 33.49 17.92
C HIS A 197 38.77 33.92 19.38
N LYS A 198 37.51 34.13 19.80
CA LYS A 198 37.15 34.46 21.20
C LYS A 198 36.71 33.26 22.06
N GLY A 199 36.84 32.04 21.52
CA GLY A 199 36.59 30.79 22.23
C GLY A 199 35.62 29.88 21.49
N PHE A 200 35.46 28.65 21.99
CA PHE A 200 34.55 27.62 21.49
C PHE A 200 34.07 26.74 22.65
N SER A 201 33.08 25.86 22.43
CA SER A 201 32.58 24.95 23.48
C SER A 201 33.69 24.03 24.01
N GLN A 202 34.22 24.35 25.20
CA GLN A 202 35.26 23.53 25.85
C GLN A 202 34.74 22.17 26.32
N ALA A 203 33.42 22.06 26.52
CA ALA A 203 32.76 20.82 26.92
C ALA A 203 32.69 19.81 25.77
N ASP A 204 32.57 20.28 24.52
CA ASP A 204 32.29 19.43 23.35
C ASP A 204 33.49 19.28 22.41
N ALA A 205 34.37 20.27 22.35
CA ALA A 205 35.45 20.32 21.39
C ALA A 205 36.80 20.60 22.07
N LYS A 206 37.89 20.31 21.35
CA LYS A 206 39.27 20.57 21.75
C LYS A 206 40.10 21.00 20.55
N MET A 207 41.09 21.87 20.81
CA MET A 207 42.10 22.22 19.81
C MET A 207 43.20 21.16 19.80
N ILE A 208 43.69 20.79 18.63
CA ILE A 208 44.80 19.84 18.46
C ILE A 208 45.82 20.38 17.44
N PRO A 209 47.10 19.97 17.52
CA PRO A 209 48.08 20.27 16.48
C PRO A 209 47.66 19.68 15.13
N ILE A 210 47.99 20.38 14.03
CA ILE A 210 47.74 19.88 12.67
C ILE A 210 48.80 18.84 12.32
N SER A 211 48.37 17.61 12.06
CA SER A 211 49.25 16.52 11.61
C SER A 211 49.76 16.75 10.18
N ASP A 212 50.81 16.03 9.77
CA ASP A 212 51.34 16.14 8.40
C ASP A 212 50.32 15.66 7.35
N GLU A 213 49.52 14.66 7.69
CA GLU A 213 48.44 14.16 6.83
C GLU A 213 47.33 15.21 6.67
N ASP A 214 46.88 15.80 7.79
CA ASP A 214 45.87 16.85 7.78
C ASP A 214 46.36 18.09 7.02
N TRP A 215 47.62 18.47 7.18
CA TRP A 215 48.20 19.59 6.43
C TRP A 215 48.27 19.29 4.94
N LYS A 216 48.74 18.10 4.54
CA LYS A 216 48.78 17.70 3.13
C LYS A 216 47.38 17.67 2.50
N TRP A 217 46.39 17.18 3.23
CA TRP A 217 44.99 17.22 2.81
C TRP A 217 44.49 18.66 2.66
N LEU A 218 44.72 19.51 3.65
CA LEU A 218 44.30 20.90 3.63
C LEU A 218 44.93 21.65 2.47
N SER A 219 46.27 21.62 2.33
CA SER A 219 46.97 22.34 1.25
C SER A 219 46.55 21.87 -0.15
N LYS A 220 46.29 20.57 -0.34
CA LYS A 220 45.81 20.04 -1.63
C LYS A 220 44.42 20.58 -1.95
N ASN A 221 43.49 20.50 -1.00
CA ASN A 221 42.10 20.91 -1.24
C ASN A 221 41.93 22.43 -1.22
N LEU A 222 42.83 23.18 -0.59
CA LEU A 222 42.86 24.64 -0.65
C LEU A 222 43.10 25.15 -2.08
N LYS A 223 43.95 24.46 -2.87
CA LYS A 223 44.10 24.76 -4.31
C LYS A 223 42.80 24.59 -5.06
N VAL A 224 42.13 23.45 -4.86
CA VAL A 224 40.83 23.14 -5.48
C VAL A 224 39.79 24.17 -5.08
N PHE A 225 39.72 24.53 -3.80
CA PHE A 225 38.80 25.55 -3.31
C PHE A 225 39.04 26.90 -4.01
N LEU A 226 40.28 27.40 -4.01
CA LEU A 226 40.63 28.68 -4.63
C LEU A 226 40.39 28.68 -6.15
N GLU A 227 40.64 27.57 -6.84
CA GLU A 227 40.27 27.41 -8.25
C GLU A 227 38.76 27.53 -8.45
N ARG A 228 37.95 26.86 -7.61
CA ARG A 228 36.48 26.90 -7.69
C ARG A 228 35.92 28.30 -7.46
N ILE A 229 36.51 29.06 -6.54
CA ILE A 229 36.10 30.43 -6.24
C ILE A 229 36.82 31.50 -7.08
N ARG A 230 37.68 31.09 -8.01
CA ARG A 230 38.45 31.97 -8.93
C ARG A 230 39.37 32.97 -8.21
N GLN A 231 40.07 32.50 -7.17
CA GLN A 231 40.98 33.29 -6.31
C GLN A 231 42.34 32.57 -6.14
N THR A 232 42.88 31.98 -7.22
CA THR A 232 44.07 31.13 -7.18
C THR A 232 45.34 31.83 -6.71
N GLU A 233 45.41 33.15 -6.90
CA GLU A 233 46.50 34.03 -6.48
C GLU A 233 46.70 34.07 -4.97
N LEU A 234 45.63 33.81 -4.18
CA LEU A 234 45.70 33.83 -2.72
C LEU A 234 46.45 32.63 -2.14
N PHE A 235 46.71 31.58 -2.92
CA PHE A 235 47.24 30.32 -2.39
C PHE A 235 48.54 30.54 -1.59
N ALA A 236 49.47 31.33 -2.12
CA ALA A 236 50.74 31.62 -1.45
C ALA A 236 50.57 32.38 -0.13
N GLU A 237 49.53 33.22 -0.02
CA GLU A 237 49.24 34.00 1.19
C GLU A 237 48.59 33.14 2.28
N ILE A 238 47.65 32.26 1.90
CA ILE A 238 46.85 31.52 2.88
C ILE A 238 47.39 30.12 3.19
N ALA A 239 48.27 29.54 2.37
CA ALA A 239 48.83 28.20 2.58
C ALA A 239 50.07 28.19 3.51
N ILE A 240 50.00 28.89 4.64
CA ILE A 240 51.08 28.97 5.65
C ILE A 240 50.70 28.13 6.88
N ARG A 241 51.38 27.00 7.13
CA ARG A 241 50.96 26.00 8.13
C ARG A 241 50.79 26.59 9.53
N GLU A 242 51.70 27.46 9.92
CA GLU A 242 51.78 28.07 11.26
C GLU A 242 50.60 29.01 11.52
N ALA A 243 49.93 29.50 10.46
CA ALA A 243 48.76 30.34 10.58
C ALA A 243 47.45 29.56 10.77
N TRP A 244 47.47 28.23 10.57
CA TRP A 244 46.29 27.37 10.68
C TRP A 244 46.20 26.67 12.03
N GLN A 245 44.96 26.51 12.48
CA GLN A 245 44.57 25.84 13.71
C GLN A 245 43.51 24.78 13.40
N LEU A 246 43.42 23.75 14.23
CA LEU A 246 42.46 22.64 14.07
C LEU A 246 41.70 22.38 15.37
N ILE A 247 40.38 22.41 15.27
CA ILE A 247 39.48 21.95 16.33
C ILE A 247 38.85 20.61 15.92
N THR A 248 38.77 19.69 16.88
CA THR A 248 38.04 18.43 16.74
C THR A 248 37.16 18.16 17.96
N VAL A 249 36.32 17.14 17.86
CA VAL A 249 35.42 16.73 18.94
C VAL A 249 36.20 16.12 20.11
N ARG A 250 35.70 16.31 21.33
CA ARG A 250 36.06 15.49 22.48
C ARG A 250 35.35 14.13 22.40
N ALA A 251 36.11 13.06 22.62
CA ALA A 251 35.52 11.72 22.74
C ALA A 251 34.56 11.66 23.95
N PRO A 252 33.58 10.73 23.98
CA PRO A 252 32.60 10.66 25.06
C PRO A 252 33.21 10.61 26.48
N HIS A 253 34.35 9.94 26.65
CA HIS A 253 35.08 9.86 27.92
C HIS A 253 35.85 11.13 28.29
N GLU A 254 36.05 12.05 27.33
CA GLU A 254 36.73 13.34 27.53
C GLU A 254 35.75 14.48 27.83
N LYS A 255 34.43 14.26 27.66
CA LYS A 255 33.42 15.30 27.89
C LYS A 255 33.28 15.57 29.39
N MET A 256 33.39 16.84 29.78
CA MET A 256 33.26 17.25 31.18
C MET A 256 31.80 17.12 31.64
N LEU A 257 31.54 16.31 32.65
CA LEU A 257 30.24 16.24 33.32
C LEU A 257 29.98 17.55 34.07
N LYS A 258 28.97 18.32 33.65
CA LYS A 258 28.41 19.37 34.51
C LYS A 258 27.66 18.70 35.66
N LYS A 259 27.91 19.11 36.90
CA LYS A 259 27.03 18.79 38.03
C LYS A 259 25.65 19.40 37.75
N THR A 260 24.69 18.56 37.42
CA THR A 260 23.28 18.95 37.37
C THR A 260 22.70 18.88 38.78
N ARG A 261 21.86 19.85 39.15
CA ARG A 261 21.07 19.80 40.39
C ARG A 261 19.96 18.76 40.20
N SER A 262 19.72 17.89 41.19
CA SER A 262 18.57 16.97 41.11
C SER A 262 17.25 17.73 41.27
N MET A 263 16.14 17.17 40.78
CA MET A 263 14.83 17.77 41.02
C MET A 263 14.48 17.82 42.51
N SER A 264 14.93 16.84 43.30
CA SER A 264 14.77 16.85 44.76
C SER A 264 15.54 17.98 45.42
N ASP A 265 16.79 18.24 45.00
CA ASP A 265 17.59 19.37 45.50
C ASP A 265 17.01 20.71 45.03
N PHE A 266 16.50 20.80 43.79
CA PHE A 266 15.78 21.99 43.34
C PHE A 266 14.51 22.23 44.15
N HIS A 267 13.71 21.19 44.40
CA HIS A 267 12.49 21.28 45.18
C HIS A 267 12.78 21.74 46.61
N ARG A 268 13.76 21.12 47.28
CA ARG A 268 14.12 21.47 48.66
C ARG A 268 14.79 22.84 48.76
N ASP A 269 15.78 23.10 47.92
CA ASP A 269 16.72 24.22 48.12
C ASP A 269 16.29 25.51 47.39
N VAL A 270 15.32 25.42 46.47
CA VAL A 270 14.72 26.57 45.75
C VAL A 270 13.21 26.63 46.01
N TRP A 271 12.46 25.62 45.59
CA TRP A 271 10.98 25.68 45.55
C TRP A 271 10.34 25.80 46.95
N ASP A 272 10.61 24.85 47.84
CA ASP A 272 10.07 24.83 49.21
C ASP A 272 10.59 26.03 50.03
N LYS A 273 11.82 26.46 49.75
CA LYS A 273 12.43 27.63 50.39
C LYS A 273 11.73 28.93 49.99
N GLU A 274 11.36 29.09 48.73
CA GLU A 274 10.73 30.30 48.21
C GLU A 274 9.21 30.33 48.43
N LEU A 275 8.54 29.18 48.33
CA LEU A 275 7.07 29.09 48.31
C LEU A 275 6.45 28.39 49.52
N GLY A 276 7.27 27.86 50.45
CA GLY A 276 6.82 27.02 51.55
C GLY A 276 6.61 25.56 51.14
N ARG A 277 6.52 24.66 52.12
CA ARG A 277 6.36 23.22 51.89
C ARG A 277 5.06 22.97 51.11
N GLY A 278 5.20 22.48 49.88
CA GLY A 278 4.04 22.26 49.02
C GLY A 278 3.63 23.45 48.14
N GLY A 279 4.45 24.49 48.04
CA GLY A 279 4.20 25.64 47.19
C GLY A 279 2.96 26.45 47.59
N LEU A 280 2.45 27.24 46.64
CA LEU A 280 1.42 28.27 46.85
C LEU A 280 0.09 27.79 47.46
N ILE A 281 -0.22 26.49 47.37
CA ILE A 281 -1.46 25.89 47.87
C ILE A 281 -1.16 24.68 48.78
N GLY A 282 0.01 24.65 49.41
CA GLY A 282 0.45 23.51 50.23
C GLY A 282 -0.37 23.25 51.49
N ASP A 283 -1.07 24.27 51.96
CA ASP A 283 -2.00 24.25 53.09
C ASP A 283 -3.42 23.81 52.71
N LEU A 284 -3.74 23.75 51.41
CA LEU A 284 -5.10 23.50 50.91
C LEU A 284 -5.33 22.07 50.38
N THR A 285 -4.32 21.20 50.35
CA THR A 285 -4.48 19.84 49.81
C THR A 285 -3.48 18.82 50.36
N ASP A 286 -3.99 17.61 50.59
CA ASP A 286 -3.23 16.44 51.03
C ASP A 286 -2.86 15.48 49.88
N LEU A 287 -2.98 15.93 48.62
CA LEU A 287 -2.62 15.12 47.45
C LEU A 287 -1.12 14.74 47.47
N ASP A 288 -0.81 13.53 46.99
CA ASP A 288 0.58 13.11 46.80
C ASP A 288 1.28 14.05 45.81
N ARG A 289 2.42 14.60 46.25
CA ARG A 289 3.25 15.55 45.53
C ARG A 289 4.66 15.02 45.31
N SER A 290 4.83 13.71 45.47
CA SER A 290 6.06 13.03 45.09
C SER A 290 6.38 13.36 43.63
N PRO A 291 7.66 13.66 43.29
CA PRO A 291 8.03 14.01 41.93
C PRO A 291 7.60 12.91 40.96
N ILE A 292 6.70 13.25 40.03
CA ILE A 292 6.36 12.37 38.92
C ILE A 292 7.59 12.30 38.01
N PRO A 293 8.11 11.10 37.69
CA PRO A 293 9.21 10.96 36.75
C PRO A 293 8.86 11.61 35.41
N LEU A 294 9.84 12.27 34.77
CA LEU A 294 9.66 12.86 33.45
C LEU A 294 9.20 11.84 32.40
N ILE A 295 9.61 10.58 32.57
CA ILE A 295 9.19 9.44 31.76
C ILE A 295 8.42 8.49 32.69
N THR A 296 7.10 8.43 32.51
CA THR A 296 6.21 7.60 33.34
C THR A 296 5.99 6.23 32.73
N ASN A 297 5.76 5.23 33.59
CA ASN A 297 5.43 3.85 33.28
C ASN A 297 4.25 3.39 34.17
N GLY A 298 3.89 2.12 34.13
CA GLY A 298 2.82 1.56 34.96
C GLY A 298 1.50 2.30 34.76
N ASP A 299 0.88 2.71 35.86
CA ASP A 299 -0.37 3.46 35.85
C ASP A 299 -0.20 4.92 35.43
N LEU A 300 1.01 5.50 35.55
CA LEU A 300 1.24 6.92 35.27
C LEU A 300 1.48 7.24 33.79
N ARG A 301 1.54 6.24 32.91
CA ARG A 301 1.64 6.47 31.45
C ARG A 301 0.27 6.80 30.87
N ARG A 302 0.25 7.58 29.79
CA ARG A 302 -0.99 7.99 29.11
C ARG A 302 -1.64 6.86 28.31
N TYR A 303 -0.83 6.07 27.60
CA TYR A 303 -1.31 5.04 26.67
C TYR A 303 -0.72 3.67 26.97
N VAL A 304 -1.50 2.62 26.71
CA VAL A 304 -1.12 1.21 26.79
C VAL A 304 -1.11 0.62 25.38
N PRO A 305 -0.01 0.01 24.95
CA PRO A 305 -0.01 -0.76 23.72
C PRO A 305 -0.75 -2.09 23.92
N VAL A 306 -1.71 -2.38 23.05
CA VAL A 306 -2.47 -3.63 23.04
C VAL A 306 -2.18 -4.41 21.76
N TRP A 307 -1.99 -5.73 21.91
CA TRP A 307 -1.69 -6.65 20.82
C TRP A 307 -2.99 -7.26 20.27
N GLU A 308 -3.55 -6.64 19.23
CA GLU A 308 -4.84 -6.98 18.63
C GLU A 308 -4.70 -7.97 17.46
N ASN A 309 -3.87 -9.01 17.64
CA ASN A 309 -3.66 -10.01 16.60
C ASN A 309 -4.96 -10.75 16.27
N GLU A 310 -5.32 -10.83 14.98
CA GLU A 310 -6.53 -11.49 14.45
C GLU A 310 -7.87 -10.93 14.97
N LYS A 311 -7.86 -9.82 15.71
CA LYS A 311 -9.07 -9.12 16.18
C LYS A 311 -9.90 -8.56 15.02
N TYR A 312 -9.23 -8.15 13.94
CA TYR A 312 -9.84 -7.55 12.75
C TYR A 312 -9.60 -8.41 11.51
N ALA A 313 -10.54 -8.37 10.57
CA ALA A 313 -10.37 -9.01 9.27
C ALA A 313 -9.41 -8.19 8.41
N ALA A 314 -8.54 -8.87 7.65
CA ALA A 314 -7.71 -8.20 6.66
C ALA A 314 -8.59 -7.62 5.53
N PRO A 315 -8.18 -6.54 4.83
CA PRO A 315 -8.98 -6.00 3.73
C PRO A 315 -9.26 -7.01 2.61
N CYS A 316 -8.29 -7.88 2.32
CA CYS A 316 -8.45 -8.95 1.32
C CYS A 316 -9.44 -10.03 1.76
N GLU A 317 -9.52 -10.34 3.05
CA GLU A 317 -10.47 -11.29 3.64
C GLU A 317 -11.88 -10.68 3.70
N ALA A 318 -12.00 -9.46 4.22
CA ALA A 318 -13.27 -8.75 4.37
C ALA A 318 -13.94 -8.46 3.02
N SER A 319 -13.17 -8.19 1.96
CA SER A 319 -13.70 -7.98 0.61
C SER A 319 -13.95 -9.28 -0.17
N CYS A 320 -13.52 -10.44 0.34
CA CYS A 320 -13.79 -11.72 -0.29
C CYS A 320 -15.19 -12.19 0.14
N PRO A 321 -16.16 -12.37 -0.78
CA PRO A 321 -17.51 -12.83 -0.39
C PRO A 321 -17.53 -14.20 0.30
N THR A 322 -16.53 -15.04 0.01
CA THR A 322 -16.33 -16.34 0.65
C THR A 322 -15.61 -16.23 2.01
N GLY A 323 -14.92 -15.12 2.26
CA GLY A 323 -14.17 -14.86 3.50
C GLY A 323 -12.83 -15.59 3.60
N ILE A 324 -12.13 -15.79 2.48
CA ILE A 324 -10.83 -16.50 2.46
C ILE A 324 -9.75 -15.59 3.09
N PRO A 325 -9.02 -16.03 4.13
CA PRO A 325 -7.96 -15.25 4.77
C PRO A 325 -6.67 -15.31 3.94
N VAL A 326 -6.60 -14.51 2.88
CA VAL A 326 -5.47 -14.46 1.93
C VAL A 326 -4.14 -14.19 2.65
N GLN A 327 -4.14 -13.33 3.67
CA GLN A 327 -2.96 -12.99 4.47
C GLN A 327 -2.36 -14.18 5.22
N LEU A 328 -3.20 -15.13 5.66
CA LEU A 328 -2.76 -16.37 6.33
C LEU A 328 -2.18 -17.35 5.33
N ARG A 329 -2.74 -17.42 4.11
CA ARG A 329 -2.15 -18.21 3.01
C ARG A 329 -0.75 -17.72 2.67
N TRP A 330 -0.57 -16.40 2.54
CA TRP A 330 0.77 -15.83 2.34
C TRP A 330 1.70 -16.03 3.53
N ARG A 331 1.17 -16.16 4.76
CA ARG A 331 1.98 -16.54 5.93
C ARG A 331 2.57 -17.93 5.76
N LEU A 332 1.74 -18.91 5.40
CA LEU A 332 2.18 -20.27 5.14
C LEU A 332 3.23 -20.34 4.03
N VAL A 333 3.07 -19.58 2.94
CA VAL A 333 4.10 -19.48 1.89
C VAL A 333 5.43 -18.96 2.44
N ARG A 334 5.43 -17.90 3.25
CA ARG A 334 6.67 -17.39 3.87
C ARG A 334 7.32 -18.37 4.84
N GLU A 335 6.54 -19.26 5.45
CA GLU A 335 7.02 -20.33 6.31
C GLU A 335 7.52 -21.55 5.51
N GLY A 336 7.48 -21.51 4.18
CA GLY A 336 7.85 -22.63 3.30
C GLY A 336 6.77 -23.72 3.18
N ARG A 337 5.56 -23.48 3.72
CA ARG A 337 4.44 -24.42 3.79
C ARG A 337 3.44 -24.19 2.66
N VAL A 338 3.92 -24.26 1.42
CA VAL A 338 3.13 -23.91 0.22
C VAL A 338 1.93 -24.83 0.03
N ASP A 339 2.09 -26.13 0.26
CA ASP A 339 1.00 -27.11 0.12
C ASP A 339 -0.14 -26.81 1.10
N GLU A 340 0.18 -26.44 2.34
CA GLU A 340 -0.83 -26.04 3.34
C GLU A 340 -1.49 -24.70 2.97
N ALA A 341 -0.75 -23.76 2.36
CA ALA A 341 -1.31 -22.49 1.88
C ALA A 341 -2.35 -22.70 0.77
N VAL A 342 -2.10 -23.71 -0.07
CA VAL A 342 -2.99 -24.15 -1.14
C VAL A 342 -4.20 -24.87 -0.56
N ASP A 343 -3.99 -25.88 0.28
CA ASP A 343 -5.05 -26.70 0.88
C ASP A 343 -5.98 -25.88 1.78
N MET A 344 -5.47 -24.85 2.46
CA MET A 344 -6.28 -23.94 3.30
C MET A 344 -7.48 -23.36 2.54
N ALA A 345 -7.38 -23.14 1.22
CA ALA A 345 -8.49 -22.60 0.45
C ALA A 345 -9.69 -23.55 0.39
N LEU A 346 -9.47 -24.88 0.50
CA LEU A 346 -10.52 -25.90 0.47
C LEU A 346 -11.47 -25.83 1.67
N ALA A 347 -11.03 -25.26 2.80
CA ALA A 347 -11.91 -24.96 3.93
C ALA A 347 -12.97 -23.91 3.59
N TYR A 348 -12.76 -23.11 2.54
CA TYR A 348 -13.62 -21.98 2.19
C TYR A 348 -14.34 -22.18 0.85
N THR A 349 -13.70 -22.81 -0.13
CA THR A 349 -14.24 -23.01 -1.47
C THR A 349 -13.86 -24.38 -2.04
N PRO A 350 -14.78 -25.07 -2.73
CA PRO A 350 -14.43 -26.27 -3.50
C PRO A 350 -13.71 -25.97 -4.82
N PHE A 351 -13.68 -24.69 -5.24
CA PHE A 351 -13.14 -24.22 -6.53
C PHE A 351 -11.96 -23.24 -6.41
N PRO A 352 -10.92 -23.51 -5.60
CA PRO A 352 -9.81 -22.57 -5.45
C PRO A 352 -9.06 -22.32 -6.76
N ALA A 353 -8.94 -23.30 -7.66
CA ALA A 353 -8.29 -23.09 -8.95
C ALA A 353 -9.21 -22.40 -9.96
N THR A 354 -10.38 -22.98 -10.23
CA THR A 354 -11.33 -22.45 -11.22
C THR A 354 -11.73 -21.02 -10.89
N VAL A 355 -12.07 -20.74 -9.63
CA VAL A 355 -12.56 -19.40 -9.27
C VAL A 355 -11.42 -18.47 -8.89
N CYS A 356 -10.59 -18.78 -7.89
CA CYS A 356 -9.56 -17.84 -7.45
C CYS A 356 -8.39 -17.71 -8.43
N GLY A 357 -8.15 -18.70 -9.28
CA GLY A 357 -7.07 -18.67 -10.27
C GLY A 357 -7.45 -18.05 -11.63
N TYR A 358 -8.71 -18.20 -12.06
CA TYR A 358 -9.12 -17.85 -13.44
C TYR A 358 -10.33 -16.91 -13.54
N LEU A 359 -11.38 -17.09 -12.71
CA LEU A 359 -12.67 -16.43 -12.95
C LEU A 359 -13.00 -15.27 -12.01
N CYS A 360 -12.39 -15.22 -10.83
CA CYS A 360 -12.66 -14.18 -9.86
C CYS A 360 -12.17 -12.81 -10.38
N PRO A 361 -12.93 -11.72 -10.21
CA PRO A 361 -12.43 -10.37 -10.49
C PRO A 361 -11.39 -9.88 -9.46
N ASN A 362 -11.03 -10.72 -8.49
CA ASN A 362 -10.03 -10.50 -7.46
C ASN A 362 -10.29 -9.25 -6.60
N LEU A 363 -11.50 -9.15 -6.03
CA LEU A 363 -11.86 -8.09 -5.07
C LEU A 363 -10.86 -7.98 -3.91
N CYS A 364 -10.28 -9.11 -3.49
CA CYS A 364 -9.23 -9.17 -2.47
C CYS A 364 -7.92 -8.49 -2.87
N MET A 365 -7.58 -8.51 -4.17
CA MET A 365 -6.42 -7.81 -4.72
C MET A 365 -6.73 -6.32 -4.87
N GLN A 366 -7.92 -5.99 -5.37
CA GLN A 366 -8.38 -4.60 -5.52
C GLN A 366 -8.45 -3.86 -4.17
N SER A 367 -8.81 -4.56 -3.09
CA SER A 367 -8.91 -3.97 -1.74
C SER A 367 -7.59 -3.98 -0.97
N CYS A 368 -6.51 -4.50 -1.56
CA CYS A 368 -5.21 -4.67 -0.91
C CYS A 368 -4.64 -3.33 -0.46
N THR A 369 -4.22 -3.24 0.81
CA THR A 369 -3.64 -2.03 1.40
C THR A 369 -2.45 -1.49 0.59
N ARG A 370 -1.62 -2.36 0.02
CA ARG A 370 -0.48 -1.98 -0.84
C ARG A 370 -0.91 -1.14 -2.05
N GLN A 371 -1.98 -1.57 -2.70
CA GLN A 371 -2.51 -0.91 -3.89
C GLN A 371 -3.20 0.40 -3.53
N ILE A 372 -4.04 0.39 -2.49
CA ILE A 372 -4.84 1.56 -2.10
C ILE A 372 -3.98 2.67 -1.47
N MET A 373 -3.01 2.35 -0.62
CA MET A 373 -2.27 3.36 0.15
C MET A 373 -0.93 3.78 -0.45
N ALA A 374 -0.30 2.93 -1.25
CA ALA A 374 1.09 3.14 -1.65
C ALA A 374 1.33 2.99 -3.16
N ALA A 375 0.27 2.85 -3.96
CA ALA A 375 0.35 2.60 -5.41
C ALA A 375 1.30 1.43 -5.77
N MET A 376 1.50 0.49 -4.84
CA MET A 376 2.30 -0.71 -5.06
C MET A 376 1.41 -1.82 -5.62
N PRO A 377 1.94 -2.79 -6.38
CA PRO A 377 1.17 -3.95 -6.78
C PRO A 377 0.59 -4.69 -5.58
N SER A 378 -0.65 -5.13 -5.73
CA SER A 378 -1.31 -6.04 -4.79
C SER A 378 -0.67 -7.43 -4.88
N VAL A 379 -0.65 -8.15 -3.76
CA VAL A 379 -0.18 -9.56 -3.76
C VAL A 379 -1.06 -10.42 -4.67
N ASP A 380 -0.44 -11.28 -5.47
CA ASP A 380 -1.08 -11.98 -6.57
C ASP A 380 -1.76 -13.28 -6.12
N VAL A 381 -3.04 -13.17 -5.76
CA VAL A 381 -3.85 -14.30 -5.31
C VAL A 381 -4.11 -15.31 -6.45
N THR A 382 -3.95 -14.91 -7.72
CA THR A 382 -4.18 -15.82 -8.85
C THR A 382 -3.13 -16.92 -8.91
N GLN A 383 -1.89 -16.65 -8.48
CA GLN A 383 -0.84 -17.67 -8.36
C GLN A 383 -1.23 -18.75 -7.35
N LEU A 384 -1.70 -18.34 -6.17
CA LEU A 384 -2.22 -19.24 -5.14
C LEU A 384 -3.45 -20.02 -5.63
N GLY A 385 -4.34 -19.38 -6.38
CA GLY A 385 -5.49 -20.03 -6.99
C GLY A 385 -5.07 -21.13 -7.95
N LYS A 386 -4.25 -20.80 -8.96
CA LYS A 386 -3.75 -21.76 -9.97
C LYS A 386 -2.97 -22.92 -9.34
N ALA A 387 -2.14 -22.64 -8.33
CA ALA A 387 -1.42 -23.68 -7.59
C ALA A 387 -2.37 -24.69 -6.91
N SER A 388 -3.60 -24.28 -6.60
CA SER A 388 -4.61 -25.12 -5.94
C SER A 388 -5.21 -26.22 -6.80
N ILE A 389 -4.80 -26.34 -8.06
CA ILE A 389 -5.09 -27.53 -8.87
C ILE A 389 -4.45 -28.79 -8.25
N LYS A 390 -3.33 -28.64 -7.54
CA LYS A 390 -2.62 -29.73 -6.87
C LYS A 390 -3.13 -30.01 -5.44
N ALA A 391 -4.15 -29.26 -4.98
CA ALA A 391 -4.65 -29.38 -3.61
C ALA A 391 -5.20 -30.79 -3.33
N GLY A 392 -4.89 -31.30 -2.14
CA GLY A 392 -5.26 -32.64 -1.70
C GLY A 392 -6.77 -32.80 -1.42
N LEU A 393 -7.18 -34.02 -1.06
CA LEU A 393 -8.52 -34.22 -0.52
C LEU A 393 -8.57 -33.73 0.93
N PRO A 394 -9.63 -33.00 1.33
CA PRO A 394 -9.80 -32.61 2.73
C PRO A 394 -9.99 -33.86 3.60
N LYS A 395 -9.55 -33.78 4.87
CA LYS A 395 -9.84 -34.82 5.86
C LYS A 395 -11.32 -34.74 6.23
N LEU A 396 -12.07 -35.80 5.94
CA LEU A 396 -13.51 -35.84 6.14
C LEU A 396 -13.89 -36.59 7.42
N PRO A 397 -14.72 -36.01 8.30
CA PRO A 397 -15.24 -36.74 9.46
C PRO A 397 -16.27 -37.81 9.05
N PRO A 398 -16.56 -38.79 9.94
CA PRO A 398 -17.67 -39.73 9.76
C PRO A 398 -19.01 -39.01 9.60
N LEU A 399 -19.97 -39.68 8.95
CA LEU A 399 -21.32 -39.15 8.78
C LEU A 399 -22.10 -39.18 10.10
N SER A 400 -22.78 -38.08 10.41
CA SER A 400 -23.61 -37.91 11.62
C SER A 400 -25.00 -38.54 11.52
N GLY A 401 -25.38 -39.03 10.34
CA GLY A 401 -26.73 -39.52 10.03
C GLY A 401 -27.73 -38.42 9.64
N LYS A 402 -27.33 -37.14 9.72
CA LYS A 402 -28.12 -35.99 9.27
C LYS A 402 -28.00 -35.79 7.76
N LYS A 403 -29.14 -35.63 7.09
CA LYS A 403 -29.25 -35.59 5.62
C LYS A 403 -29.81 -34.26 5.14
N ILE A 404 -29.17 -33.69 4.12
CA ILE A 404 -29.58 -32.43 3.48
C ILE A 404 -29.69 -32.64 1.97
N ALA A 405 -30.85 -32.30 1.41
CA ALA A 405 -31.07 -32.29 -0.03
C ALA A 405 -30.64 -30.93 -0.62
N VAL A 406 -29.91 -30.96 -1.73
CA VAL A 406 -29.43 -29.75 -2.42
C VAL A 406 -29.92 -29.78 -3.87
N ILE A 407 -30.82 -28.85 -4.22
CA ILE A 407 -31.41 -28.74 -5.54
C ILE A 407 -30.58 -27.76 -6.38
N GLY A 408 -29.75 -28.30 -7.27
CA GLY A 408 -28.85 -27.56 -8.14
C GLY A 408 -27.38 -27.88 -7.82
N GLY A 409 -26.69 -28.51 -8.76
CA GLY A 409 -25.26 -28.84 -8.77
C GLY A 409 -24.39 -27.76 -9.41
N GLY A 410 -24.80 -26.48 -9.32
CA GLY A 410 -23.97 -25.33 -9.68
C GLY A 410 -22.98 -24.93 -8.57
N PRO A 411 -22.25 -23.80 -8.71
CA PRO A 411 -21.26 -23.37 -7.73
C PRO A 411 -21.79 -23.21 -6.30
N ALA A 412 -23.01 -22.67 -6.14
CA ALA A 412 -23.64 -22.49 -4.83
C ALA A 412 -23.98 -23.83 -4.16
N GLY A 413 -24.64 -24.73 -4.91
CA GLY A 413 -25.03 -26.04 -4.39
C GLY A 413 -23.85 -26.96 -4.11
N ILE A 414 -22.82 -26.94 -4.96
CA ILE A 414 -21.57 -27.66 -4.68
C ILE A 414 -20.87 -27.06 -3.45
N SER A 415 -20.85 -25.74 -3.29
CA SER A 415 -20.26 -25.08 -2.10
C SER A 415 -20.94 -25.53 -0.82
N ILE A 416 -22.27 -25.51 -0.74
CA ILE A 416 -22.96 -25.93 0.49
C ILE A 416 -22.76 -27.42 0.75
N ALA A 417 -22.90 -28.28 -0.26
CA ALA A 417 -22.72 -29.72 -0.10
C ALA A 417 -21.28 -30.08 0.33
N TRP A 418 -20.29 -29.37 -0.20
CA TRP A 418 -18.88 -29.48 0.21
C TRP A 418 -18.69 -29.11 1.68
N GLN A 419 -19.27 -27.99 2.12
CA GLN A 419 -19.14 -27.49 3.49
C GLN A 419 -19.86 -28.40 4.49
N LEU A 420 -21.06 -28.89 4.14
CA LEU A 420 -21.79 -29.88 4.93
C LEU A 420 -20.99 -31.17 5.10
N ARG A 421 -20.42 -31.70 4.00
CA ARG A 421 -19.62 -32.93 4.03
C ARG A 421 -18.36 -32.80 4.88
N GLN A 422 -17.66 -31.67 4.82
CA GLN A 422 -16.50 -31.39 5.68
C GLN A 422 -16.84 -31.34 7.17
N ASN A 423 -18.12 -31.11 7.52
CA ASN A 423 -18.61 -31.11 8.89
C ASN A 423 -19.36 -32.40 9.27
N GLY A 424 -19.27 -33.45 8.45
CA GLY A 424 -19.82 -34.78 8.76
C GLY A 424 -21.31 -34.93 8.47
N LEU A 425 -21.90 -34.02 7.69
CA LEU A 425 -23.28 -34.14 7.23
C LEU A 425 -23.35 -34.81 5.86
N GLU A 426 -24.44 -35.52 5.60
CA GLU A 426 -24.70 -36.13 4.31
C GLU A 426 -25.43 -35.12 3.41
N ALA A 427 -24.82 -34.77 2.28
CA ALA A 427 -25.40 -33.90 1.28
C ALA A 427 -25.72 -34.70 0.01
N VAL A 428 -26.96 -34.58 -0.47
CA VAL A 428 -27.44 -35.24 -1.69
C VAL A 428 -27.81 -34.18 -2.72
N ILE A 429 -27.11 -34.15 -3.85
CA ILE A 429 -27.33 -33.15 -4.90
C ILE A 429 -28.29 -33.68 -5.95
N TYR A 430 -29.31 -32.90 -6.30
CA TYR A 430 -30.22 -33.14 -7.42
C TYR A 430 -30.02 -32.05 -8.47
N ASP A 431 -29.71 -32.41 -9.72
CA ASP A 431 -29.56 -31.44 -10.81
C ASP A 431 -30.23 -31.96 -12.10
N ARG A 432 -30.84 -31.06 -12.86
CA ARG A 432 -31.47 -31.36 -14.17
C ARG A 432 -30.46 -31.58 -15.31
N SER A 433 -29.23 -31.13 -15.14
CA SER A 433 -28.16 -31.19 -16.13
C SER A 433 -27.52 -32.57 -16.17
N LYS A 434 -26.85 -32.88 -17.28
CA LYS A 434 -26.10 -34.13 -17.47
C LYS A 434 -24.78 -34.18 -16.68
N THR A 435 -24.31 -33.04 -16.16
CA THR A 435 -23.00 -32.89 -15.51
C THR A 435 -23.04 -31.80 -14.44
N LEU A 436 -22.20 -31.93 -13.42
CA LEU A 436 -22.04 -30.93 -12.36
C LEU A 436 -21.33 -29.64 -12.83
N GLY A 437 -21.48 -28.60 -12.02
CA GLY A 437 -20.83 -27.31 -12.13
C GLY A 437 -21.72 -26.21 -12.72
N GLY A 438 -22.92 -26.52 -13.25
CA GLY A 438 -23.83 -25.50 -13.77
C GLY A 438 -23.16 -24.55 -14.77
N LYS A 439 -23.38 -23.23 -14.64
CA LYS A 439 -22.87 -22.22 -15.59
C LYS A 439 -21.35 -22.21 -15.75
N ILE A 440 -20.56 -22.54 -14.71
CA ILE A 440 -19.09 -22.58 -14.86
C ILE A 440 -18.63 -23.70 -15.82
N SER A 441 -19.37 -24.81 -15.84
CA SER A 441 -19.09 -25.94 -16.73
C SER A 441 -19.72 -25.75 -18.11
N SER A 442 -20.96 -25.27 -18.20
CA SER A 442 -21.71 -25.25 -19.45
C SER A 442 -21.56 -23.98 -20.29
N VAL A 443 -21.37 -22.81 -19.66
CA VAL A 443 -21.47 -21.50 -20.34
C VAL A 443 -20.11 -20.82 -20.49
N ILE A 444 -19.29 -20.83 -19.44
CA ILE A 444 -18.03 -20.04 -19.44
C ILE A 444 -17.08 -20.53 -20.54
N PRO A 445 -16.54 -19.65 -21.40
CA PRO A 445 -15.65 -20.03 -22.50
C PRO A 445 -14.35 -20.73 -22.05
N ASN A 446 -13.86 -21.65 -22.89
CA ASN A 446 -12.58 -22.36 -22.64
C ASN A 446 -11.36 -21.43 -22.72
N THR A 447 -11.50 -20.29 -23.42
CA THR A 447 -10.50 -19.21 -23.49
C THR A 447 -10.27 -18.55 -22.12
N ARG A 448 -11.28 -18.56 -21.26
CA ARG A 448 -11.22 -18.03 -19.89
C ARG A 448 -10.88 -19.08 -18.84
N LEU A 449 -11.45 -20.27 -18.99
CA LEU A 449 -11.30 -21.39 -18.05
C LEU A 449 -10.82 -22.64 -18.79
N PRO A 450 -9.57 -23.07 -18.59
CA PRO A 450 -9.09 -24.33 -19.15
C PRO A 450 -9.94 -25.51 -18.69
N LYS A 451 -10.29 -26.40 -19.63
CA LYS A 451 -11.21 -27.53 -19.38
C LYS A 451 -10.64 -28.52 -18.36
N ASP A 452 -9.34 -28.74 -18.39
CA ASP A 452 -8.60 -29.59 -17.46
C ASP A 452 -8.69 -29.09 -16.02
N VAL A 453 -8.63 -27.77 -15.80
CA VAL A 453 -8.73 -27.17 -14.46
C VAL A 453 -10.08 -27.48 -13.81
N ILE A 454 -11.19 -27.19 -14.50
CA ILE A 454 -12.52 -27.46 -13.96
C ILE A 454 -12.81 -28.95 -13.84
N SER A 455 -12.33 -29.76 -14.78
CA SER A 455 -12.53 -31.22 -14.72
C SER A 455 -11.85 -31.81 -13.48
N ALA A 456 -10.61 -31.40 -13.19
CA ALA A 456 -9.87 -31.85 -12.01
C ALA A 456 -10.58 -31.48 -10.70
N GLU A 457 -11.12 -30.26 -10.59
CA GLU A 457 -11.85 -29.86 -9.39
C GLU A 457 -13.19 -30.57 -9.24
N LEU A 458 -13.92 -30.81 -10.35
CA LEU A 458 -15.17 -31.58 -10.32
C LEU A 458 -14.93 -33.05 -9.94
N GLU A 459 -13.85 -33.67 -10.40
CA GLU A 459 -13.46 -35.02 -9.98
C GLU A 459 -13.16 -35.07 -8.48
N ARG A 460 -12.45 -34.07 -7.94
CA ARG A 460 -12.21 -33.95 -6.50
C ARG A 460 -13.52 -33.79 -5.73
N ILE A 461 -14.45 -33.00 -6.26
CA ILE A 461 -15.78 -32.79 -5.68
C ILE A 461 -16.59 -34.08 -5.64
N GLN A 462 -16.59 -34.86 -6.72
CA GLN A 462 -17.31 -36.16 -6.76
C GLN A 462 -16.77 -37.16 -5.73
N LYS A 463 -15.46 -37.15 -5.45
CA LYS A 463 -14.86 -38.00 -4.39
C LYS A 463 -15.33 -37.59 -2.99
N VAL A 464 -15.59 -36.30 -2.77
CA VAL A 464 -16.07 -35.78 -1.48
C VAL A 464 -17.58 -35.95 -1.36
N ILE A 465 -18.32 -35.73 -2.44
CA ILE A 465 -19.79 -35.71 -2.49
C ILE A 465 -20.27 -36.84 -3.41
N PRO A 466 -20.43 -38.07 -2.90
CA PRO A 466 -20.72 -39.24 -3.74
C PRO A 466 -22.20 -39.31 -4.17
N HIS A 467 -23.14 -38.71 -3.43
CA HIS A 467 -24.57 -38.81 -3.71
C HIS A 467 -25.05 -37.66 -4.61
N VAL A 468 -25.04 -37.92 -5.91
CA VAL A 468 -25.42 -36.94 -6.93
C VAL A 468 -26.39 -37.58 -7.92
N HIS A 469 -27.61 -37.03 -8.00
CA HIS A 469 -28.65 -37.42 -8.93
C HIS A 469 -28.77 -36.38 -10.04
N LEU A 470 -28.25 -36.74 -11.21
CA LEU A 470 -28.28 -35.92 -12.42
C LEU A 470 -29.53 -36.22 -13.25
N GLN A 471 -29.85 -35.30 -14.17
CA GLN A 471 -31.04 -35.37 -15.02
C GLN A 471 -32.34 -35.55 -14.24
N GLN A 472 -32.42 -34.94 -13.05
CA GLN A 472 -33.63 -34.92 -12.22
C GLN A 472 -34.32 -33.57 -12.36
N GLU A 473 -35.52 -33.59 -12.95
CA GLU A 473 -36.41 -32.43 -12.98
C GLU A 473 -37.42 -32.58 -11.87
N LEU A 474 -37.30 -31.75 -10.83
CA LEU A 474 -38.12 -31.86 -9.63
C LEU A 474 -39.39 -31.04 -9.80
N SER A 475 -40.54 -31.67 -9.57
CA SER A 475 -41.81 -30.99 -9.43
C SER A 475 -42.01 -30.45 -8.00
N LYS A 476 -43.05 -29.65 -7.82
CA LYS A 476 -43.47 -29.19 -6.50
C LYS A 476 -43.66 -30.31 -5.48
N LYS A 477 -44.26 -31.43 -5.89
CA LYS A 477 -44.49 -32.59 -5.01
C LYS A 477 -43.18 -33.26 -4.60
N ASP A 478 -42.21 -33.28 -5.49
CA ASP A 478 -40.89 -33.86 -5.21
C ASP A 478 -40.17 -33.02 -4.15
N VAL A 479 -40.24 -31.68 -4.25
CA VAL A 479 -39.64 -30.80 -3.23
C VAL A 479 -40.36 -30.89 -1.88
N GLU A 480 -41.70 -31.03 -1.88
CA GLU A 480 -42.46 -31.31 -0.65
C GLU A 480 -42.07 -32.64 -0.02
N SER A 481 -41.85 -33.69 -0.82
CA SER A 481 -41.39 -34.99 -0.35
C SER A 481 -39.98 -34.92 0.24
N LEU A 482 -39.05 -34.24 -0.46
CA LEU A 482 -37.68 -34.02 0.04
C LEU A 482 -37.67 -33.25 1.36
N ARG A 483 -38.59 -32.30 1.56
CA ARG A 483 -38.74 -31.54 2.81
C ARG A 483 -39.18 -32.41 3.99
N GLU A 484 -39.93 -33.48 3.73
CA GLU A 484 -40.35 -34.44 4.75
C GLU A 484 -39.25 -35.46 5.06
N GLU A 485 -38.55 -35.95 4.03
CA GLU A 485 -37.51 -36.99 4.16
C GLU A 485 -36.17 -36.49 4.69
N PHE A 486 -35.79 -35.25 4.40
CA PHE A 486 -34.51 -34.66 4.79
C PHE A 486 -34.65 -33.73 6.00
N ASP A 487 -33.57 -33.54 6.75
CA ASP A 487 -33.54 -32.58 7.85
C ASP A 487 -33.73 -31.15 7.31
N PHE A 488 -33.08 -30.84 6.17
CA PHE A 488 -33.18 -29.57 5.46
C PHE A 488 -33.12 -29.76 3.94
N VAL A 489 -33.72 -28.81 3.21
CA VAL A 489 -33.63 -28.69 1.75
C VAL A 489 -33.00 -27.35 1.38
N VAL A 490 -32.07 -27.36 0.43
CA VAL A 490 -31.38 -26.17 -0.04
C VAL A 490 -31.62 -25.99 -1.53
N ILE A 491 -32.22 -24.87 -1.90
CA ILE A 491 -32.51 -24.50 -3.27
C ILE A 491 -31.34 -23.67 -3.82
N ALA A 492 -30.62 -24.24 -4.78
CA ALA A 492 -29.45 -23.67 -5.45
C ALA A 492 -29.58 -23.77 -6.99
N ALA A 493 -30.80 -23.76 -7.52
CA ALA A 493 -31.11 -23.97 -8.94
C ALA A 493 -30.60 -22.86 -9.88
N GLY A 494 -30.19 -21.72 -9.32
CA GLY A 494 -29.70 -20.55 -10.04
C GLY A 494 -30.77 -19.84 -10.86
N ALA A 495 -30.34 -18.86 -11.67
CA ALA A 495 -31.19 -18.16 -12.62
C ALA A 495 -30.90 -18.67 -14.05
N GLN A 496 -31.88 -19.26 -14.72
CA GLN A 496 -31.70 -19.90 -16.03
C GLN A 496 -32.73 -19.47 -17.07
N LYS A 497 -33.78 -18.74 -16.67
CA LYS A 497 -34.81 -18.23 -17.57
C LYS A 497 -34.35 -16.87 -18.12
N PRO A 498 -33.95 -16.76 -19.40
CA PRO A 498 -33.45 -15.50 -19.95
C PRO A 498 -34.54 -14.44 -19.94
N ARG A 499 -34.19 -13.20 -19.57
CA ARG A 499 -35.11 -12.06 -19.73
C ARG A 499 -35.15 -11.66 -21.20
N ILE A 500 -36.36 -11.58 -21.75
CA ILE A 500 -36.60 -11.20 -23.14
C ILE A 500 -37.45 -9.93 -23.15
N ILE A 501 -37.03 -8.94 -23.93
CA ILE A 501 -37.79 -7.69 -24.12
C ILE A 501 -39.02 -7.99 -24.98
N PRO A 502 -40.23 -7.54 -24.61
CA PRO A 502 -41.45 -7.80 -25.37
C PRO A 502 -41.59 -6.86 -26.59
N ILE A 503 -40.68 -7.00 -27.55
CA ILE A 503 -40.66 -6.21 -28.80
C ILE A 503 -41.00 -7.06 -30.03
N PRO A 504 -41.49 -6.46 -31.14
CA PRO A 504 -41.60 -7.15 -32.42
C PRO A 504 -40.25 -7.70 -32.89
N GLY A 505 -40.25 -8.89 -33.50
CA GLY A 505 -39.04 -9.54 -34.01
C GLY A 505 -38.21 -10.30 -32.96
N LYS A 506 -38.66 -10.39 -31.71
CA LYS A 506 -37.91 -11.03 -30.60
C LYS A 506 -37.49 -12.47 -30.87
N GLU A 507 -38.20 -13.20 -31.72
CA GLU A 507 -37.90 -14.55 -32.17
C GLU A 507 -36.57 -14.67 -32.94
N ARG A 508 -36.03 -13.55 -33.43
CA ARG A 508 -34.71 -13.48 -34.09
C ARG A 508 -33.55 -13.33 -33.11
N LEU A 509 -33.84 -13.08 -31.83
CA LEU A 509 -32.82 -12.93 -30.79
C LEU A 509 -32.25 -14.29 -30.41
N ILE A 510 -30.93 -14.33 -30.22
CA ILE A 510 -30.24 -15.45 -29.58
C ILE A 510 -29.94 -15.04 -28.13
N THR A 511 -30.32 -15.85 -27.16
CA THR A 511 -29.99 -15.54 -25.76
C THR A 511 -28.49 -15.72 -25.51
N ALA A 512 -27.91 -14.92 -24.63
CA ALA A 512 -26.47 -14.99 -24.36
C ALA A 512 -26.04 -16.38 -23.84
N LEU A 513 -26.85 -17.01 -22.97
CA LEU A 513 -26.56 -18.36 -22.48
C LEU A 513 -26.58 -19.40 -23.61
N ASP A 514 -27.55 -19.34 -24.52
CA ASP A 514 -27.63 -20.26 -25.66
C ASP A 514 -26.45 -20.05 -26.62
N PHE A 515 -26.13 -18.78 -26.91
CA PHE A 515 -25.00 -18.40 -27.75
C PHE A 515 -23.70 -18.94 -27.17
N LEU A 516 -23.39 -18.63 -25.91
CA LEU A 516 -22.15 -19.04 -25.24
C LEU A 516 -22.03 -20.56 -25.09
N THR A 517 -23.13 -21.24 -24.75
CA THR A 517 -23.14 -22.72 -24.64
C THR A 517 -22.81 -23.37 -25.99
N LYS A 518 -23.43 -22.90 -27.08
CA LYS A 518 -23.13 -23.41 -28.43
C LYS A 518 -21.75 -22.98 -28.91
N ALA A 519 -21.31 -21.76 -28.59
CA ALA A 519 -19.98 -21.24 -28.96
C ALA A 519 -18.87 -22.07 -28.30
N LYS A 520 -19.02 -22.43 -27.03
CA LYS A 520 -18.09 -23.31 -26.30
C LYS A 520 -17.94 -24.68 -26.95
N GLN A 521 -19.01 -25.18 -27.58
CA GLN A 521 -19.02 -26.45 -28.33
C GLN A 521 -18.62 -26.27 -29.82
N ASN A 522 -18.31 -25.05 -30.27
CA ASN A 522 -18.16 -24.69 -31.68
C ASN A 522 -19.36 -25.10 -32.56
N ALA A 523 -20.56 -25.10 -31.98
CA ALA A 523 -21.81 -25.53 -32.61
C ALA A 523 -22.67 -24.36 -33.13
N ILE A 524 -22.09 -23.15 -33.21
CA ILE A 524 -22.74 -21.94 -33.74
C ILE A 524 -21.73 -21.10 -34.51
N LYS A 525 -22.20 -20.41 -35.55
CA LYS A 525 -21.42 -19.45 -36.32
C LYS A 525 -22.20 -18.13 -36.43
N PRO A 526 -21.80 -17.08 -35.70
CA PRO A 526 -22.41 -15.75 -35.85
C PRO A 526 -22.06 -15.15 -37.22
N GLY A 527 -22.85 -14.17 -37.66
CA GLY A 527 -22.56 -13.38 -38.84
C GLY A 527 -21.39 -12.41 -38.65
N LYS A 528 -21.13 -11.58 -39.67
CA LYS A 528 -20.02 -10.62 -39.66
C LYS A 528 -20.31 -9.39 -38.83
N LYS A 529 -21.57 -8.96 -38.77
CA LYS A 529 -22.07 -7.86 -37.94
C LYS A 529 -22.90 -8.41 -36.78
N VAL A 530 -22.46 -8.16 -35.55
CA VAL A 530 -23.13 -8.64 -34.34
C VAL A 530 -23.53 -7.46 -33.48
N VAL A 531 -24.80 -7.45 -33.06
CA VAL A 531 -25.29 -6.52 -32.04
C VAL A 531 -25.65 -7.31 -30.78
N ILE A 532 -25.15 -6.85 -29.63
CA ILE A 532 -25.42 -7.45 -28.33
C ILE A 532 -26.22 -6.45 -27.51
N ILE A 533 -27.45 -6.81 -27.15
CA ILE A 533 -28.36 -6.03 -26.32
C ILE A 533 -28.07 -6.38 -24.85
N GLY A 534 -27.43 -5.45 -24.13
CA GLY A 534 -26.93 -5.62 -22.76
C GLY A 534 -25.41 -5.68 -22.73
N ALA A 535 -24.78 -4.68 -22.09
CA ALA A 535 -23.33 -4.48 -22.08
C ALA A 535 -22.66 -4.83 -20.75
N GLY A 536 -23.20 -5.82 -20.01
CA GLY A 536 -22.57 -6.39 -18.81
C GLY A 536 -21.46 -7.40 -19.14
N ASN A 537 -20.84 -8.01 -18.12
CA ASN A 537 -19.73 -8.97 -18.30
C ASN A 537 -20.09 -10.15 -19.21
N VAL A 538 -21.31 -10.68 -19.12
CA VAL A 538 -21.79 -11.75 -20.01
C VAL A 538 -21.90 -11.29 -21.47
N GLY A 539 -22.28 -10.02 -21.69
CA GLY A 539 -22.29 -9.41 -23.02
C GLY A 539 -20.88 -9.28 -23.58
N CYS A 540 -19.90 -8.91 -22.74
CA CYS A 540 -18.49 -8.89 -23.12
C CYS A 540 -17.96 -10.29 -23.48
N ASP A 541 -18.31 -11.33 -22.71
CA ASP A 541 -17.96 -12.71 -23.04
C ASP A 541 -18.55 -13.13 -24.41
N ALA A 542 -19.82 -12.78 -24.66
CA ALA A 542 -20.47 -13.05 -25.94
C ALA A 542 -19.78 -12.31 -27.10
N ALA A 543 -19.31 -11.07 -26.88
CA ALA A 543 -18.53 -10.31 -27.86
C ALA A 543 -17.21 -11.01 -28.19
N THR A 544 -16.44 -11.40 -27.17
CA THR A 544 -15.15 -12.08 -27.34
C THR A 544 -15.31 -13.42 -28.06
N GLU A 545 -16.33 -14.20 -27.72
CA GLU A 545 -16.60 -15.46 -28.40
C GLU A 545 -17.15 -15.27 -29.83
N ALA A 546 -17.95 -14.23 -30.08
CA ALA A 546 -18.39 -13.90 -31.44
C ALA A 546 -17.19 -13.55 -32.33
N HIS A 547 -16.24 -12.76 -31.82
CA HIS A 547 -15.00 -12.46 -32.52
C HIS A 547 -14.16 -13.70 -32.80
N ARG A 548 -14.00 -14.58 -31.79
CA ARG A 548 -13.30 -15.87 -31.95
C ARG A 548 -13.91 -16.73 -33.07
N LEU A 549 -15.23 -16.65 -33.25
CA LEU A 549 -15.96 -17.37 -34.29
C LEU A 549 -16.03 -16.64 -35.64
N GLY A 550 -15.38 -15.48 -35.78
CA GLY A 550 -15.15 -14.80 -37.06
C GLY A 550 -15.99 -13.55 -37.32
N SER A 551 -16.68 -13.02 -36.31
CA SER A 551 -17.36 -11.71 -36.39
C SER A 551 -16.37 -10.55 -36.39
N GLU A 552 -16.66 -9.52 -37.19
CA GLU A 552 -15.77 -8.38 -37.43
C GLU A 552 -16.30 -7.08 -36.80
N ASN A 553 -17.59 -6.81 -36.97
CA ASN A 553 -18.22 -5.60 -36.44
C ASN A 553 -19.10 -5.96 -35.25
N ILE A 554 -18.62 -5.71 -34.04
CA ILE A 554 -19.32 -6.08 -32.80
C ILE A 554 -19.69 -4.81 -32.05
N LEU A 555 -20.98 -4.64 -31.80
CA LEU A 555 -21.52 -3.50 -31.06
C LEU A 555 -22.35 -3.99 -29.87
N LEU A 556 -21.96 -3.58 -28.67
CA LEU A 556 -22.76 -3.75 -27.46
C LEU A 556 -23.58 -2.48 -27.24
N ILE A 557 -24.89 -2.65 -27.06
CA ILE A 557 -25.82 -1.56 -26.75
C ILE A 557 -26.44 -1.74 -25.38
N ASP A 558 -26.66 -0.65 -24.66
CA ASP A 558 -27.31 -0.69 -23.35
C ASP A 558 -28.18 0.57 -23.12
N ILE A 559 -29.23 0.43 -22.32
CA ILE A 559 -30.12 1.53 -21.95
C ILE A 559 -29.48 2.49 -20.94
N GLN A 560 -28.45 2.00 -20.23
CA GLN A 560 -27.73 2.73 -19.20
C GLN A 560 -26.21 2.60 -19.39
N GLU A 561 -25.42 3.24 -18.53
CA GLU A 561 -23.98 3.04 -18.53
C GLU A 561 -23.64 1.55 -18.30
N PRO A 562 -22.80 0.92 -19.16
CA PRO A 562 -22.45 -0.48 -19.06
C PRO A 562 -21.90 -0.87 -17.68
N LEU A 563 -22.53 -1.87 -17.05
CA LEU A 563 -22.08 -2.43 -15.78
C LEU A 563 -20.87 -3.37 -15.92
N SER A 564 -20.33 -3.54 -17.13
CA SER A 564 -19.15 -4.37 -17.37
C SER A 564 -17.89 -3.71 -16.81
N PHE A 565 -17.01 -4.54 -16.25
CA PHE A 565 -15.76 -4.11 -15.63
C PHE A 565 -14.69 -5.20 -15.76
N GLY A 566 -13.48 -4.91 -15.28
CA GLY A 566 -12.46 -5.94 -15.10
C GLY A 566 -11.85 -6.43 -16.42
N LYS A 567 -11.56 -7.73 -16.46
CA LYS A 567 -10.81 -8.36 -17.56
C LYS A 567 -11.70 -8.55 -18.78
N GLU A 568 -12.96 -8.91 -18.56
CA GLU A 568 -13.98 -9.16 -19.56
C GLU A 568 -14.20 -7.92 -20.44
N ARG A 569 -14.36 -6.76 -19.82
CA ARG A 569 -14.49 -5.49 -20.56
C ARG A 569 -13.24 -5.18 -21.38
N LYS A 570 -12.06 -5.29 -20.78
CA LYS A 570 -10.78 -5.02 -21.47
C LYS A 570 -10.58 -5.95 -22.67
N GLU A 571 -10.93 -7.22 -22.54
CA GLU A 571 -10.83 -8.19 -23.64
C GLU A 571 -11.80 -7.84 -24.78
N ALA A 572 -13.04 -7.45 -24.47
CA ALA A 572 -13.99 -6.97 -25.46
C ALA A 572 -13.51 -5.69 -26.17
N GLU A 573 -12.92 -4.74 -25.44
CA GLU A 573 -12.33 -3.52 -26.03
C GLU A 573 -11.12 -3.85 -26.91
N ASN A 574 -10.24 -4.78 -26.49
CA ASN A 574 -9.03 -5.18 -27.23
C ASN A 574 -9.33 -5.85 -28.58
N ILE A 575 -10.45 -6.58 -28.70
CA ILE A 575 -10.89 -7.16 -29.97
C ILE A 575 -11.62 -6.13 -30.86
N GLY A 576 -11.73 -4.87 -30.43
CA GLY A 576 -12.37 -3.79 -31.18
C GLY A 576 -13.89 -3.71 -31.02
N ALA A 577 -14.48 -4.36 -30.00
CA ALA A 577 -15.91 -4.23 -29.75
C ALA A 577 -16.26 -2.80 -29.31
N LYS A 578 -17.33 -2.24 -29.88
CA LYS A 578 -17.80 -0.88 -29.56
C LYS A 578 -18.94 -0.95 -28.55
N PHE A 579 -19.06 0.10 -27.75
CA PHE A 579 -20.12 0.26 -26.76
C PHE A 579 -20.93 1.51 -27.10
N ARG A 580 -22.26 1.41 -27.05
CA ARG A 580 -23.15 2.55 -27.29
C ARG A 580 -24.29 2.58 -26.27
N TYR A 581 -24.41 3.69 -25.57
CA TYR A 581 -25.43 3.95 -24.56
C TYR A 581 -25.65 5.46 -24.43
N PRO A 582 -26.83 5.91 -23.98
CA PRO A 582 -28.04 5.11 -23.79
C PRO A 582 -28.70 4.76 -25.13
N CYS A 583 -29.15 3.51 -25.29
CA CYS A 583 -29.83 3.01 -26.49
C CYS A 583 -30.98 2.10 -26.10
N SER A 584 -32.19 2.38 -26.60
CA SER A 584 -33.38 1.53 -26.39
C SER A 584 -33.79 0.88 -27.71
N THR A 585 -34.03 -0.42 -27.68
CA THR A 585 -34.47 -1.20 -28.85
C THR A 585 -35.98 -1.10 -29.03
N LYS A 586 -36.44 -0.80 -30.25
CA LYS A 586 -37.86 -0.76 -30.64
C LYS A 586 -38.34 -2.07 -31.23
N GLU A 587 -37.60 -2.64 -32.17
CA GLU A 587 -37.91 -3.92 -32.82
C GLU A 587 -36.64 -4.55 -33.43
N ILE A 588 -36.70 -5.84 -33.73
CA ILE A 588 -35.65 -6.58 -34.44
C ILE A 588 -36.15 -6.91 -35.85
N THR A 589 -35.46 -6.40 -36.87
CA THR A 589 -35.82 -6.63 -38.27
C THR A 589 -34.88 -7.65 -38.91
N GLU A 590 -35.09 -7.95 -40.20
CA GLU A 590 -34.14 -8.79 -40.97
C GLU A 590 -32.81 -8.10 -41.24
N GLU A 591 -32.81 -6.77 -41.26
CA GLU A 591 -31.63 -5.95 -41.56
C GLU A 591 -30.82 -5.62 -40.29
N GLY A 592 -31.43 -5.72 -39.10
CA GLY A 592 -30.74 -5.54 -37.83
C GLY A 592 -31.63 -5.08 -36.67
N VAL A 593 -31.10 -4.17 -35.85
CA VAL A 593 -31.76 -3.67 -34.64
C VAL A 593 -32.27 -2.26 -34.88
N MET A 594 -33.60 -2.07 -34.83
CA MET A 594 -34.23 -0.75 -34.89
C MET A 594 -34.27 -0.13 -33.50
N LEU A 595 -33.68 1.05 -33.34
CA LEU A 595 -33.70 1.81 -32.11
C LEU A 595 -34.98 2.64 -31.95
N ALA A 596 -35.26 3.08 -30.72
CA ALA A 596 -36.42 3.90 -30.40
C ALA A 596 -36.41 5.30 -31.05
N ASP A 597 -35.24 5.83 -31.40
CA ASP A 597 -35.06 7.09 -32.12
C ASP A 597 -35.23 6.95 -33.64
N GLY A 598 -35.48 5.74 -34.15
CA GLY A 598 -35.67 5.44 -35.57
C GLY A 598 -34.40 5.07 -36.32
N GLU A 599 -33.23 5.02 -35.66
CA GLU A 599 -32.00 4.54 -36.29
C GLU A 599 -32.00 3.01 -36.43
N LEU A 600 -31.64 2.51 -37.62
CA LEU A 600 -31.38 1.11 -37.86
C LEU A 600 -29.88 0.82 -37.69
N ILE A 601 -29.55 -0.08 -36.76
CA ILE A 601 -28.21 -0.64 -36.61
C ILE A 601 -28.14 -1.96 -37.39
N PRO A 602 -27.36 -2.05 -38.48
CA PRO A 602 -27.29 -3.27 -39.28
C PRO A 602 -26.63 -4.43 -38.51
N ALA A 603 -27.27 -5.60 -38.50
CA ALA A 603 -26.78 -6.77 -37.77
C ALA A 603 -27.19 -8.08 -38.45
N ASP A 604 -26.24 -8.99 -38.62
CA ASP A 604 -26.49 -10.36 -39.11
C ASP A 604 -26.88 -11.29 -37.96
N THR A 605 -26.50 -10.94 -36.73
CA THR A 605 -26.79 -11.71 -35.52
C THR A 605 -27.05 -10.76 -34.36
N VAL A 606 -28.15 -10.99 -33.66
CA VAL A 606 -28.54 -10.20 -32.50
C VAL A 606 -28.57 -11.08 -31.26
N ILE A 607 -27.74 -10.76 -30.28
CA ILE A 607 -27.64 -11.49 -29.01
C ILE A 607 -28.27 -10.65 -27.91
N ILE A 608 -29.06 -11.26 -27.02
CA ILE A 608 -29.65 -10.58 -25.86
C ILE A 608 -29.03 -11.07 -24.55
N SER A 609 -28.55 -10.14 -23.73
CA SER A 609 -27.79 -10.36 -22.49
C SER A 609 -28.24 -9.42 -21.36
N ILE A 610 -29.55 -9.26 -21.16
CA ILE A 610 -30.14 -8.35 -20.15
C ILE A 610 -30.44 -9.03 -18.79
N GLY A 611 -29.80 -10.18 -18.54
CA GLY A 611 -29.91 -10.94 -17.29
C GLY A 611 -30.91 -12.10 -17.33
N ASP A 612 -30.81 -12.97 -16.33
CA ASP A 612 -31.65 -14.16 -16.18
C ASP A 612 -32.54 -14.04 -14.94
N ALA A 613 -33.66 -14.75 -14.95
CA ALA A 613 -34.54 -14.98 -13.81
C ALA A 613 -34.49 -16.46 -13.39
N PRO A 614 -34.74 -16.77 -12.11
CA PRO A 614 -34.94 -18.15 -11.69
C PRO A 614 -36.25 -18.70 -12.20
N ASP A 615 -36.25 -20.00 -12.41
CA ASP A 615 -37.47 -20.78 -12.59
C ASP A 615 -37.92 -21.23 -11.20
N LEU A 616 -39.15 -20.89 -10.82
CA LEU A 616 -39.69 -21.07 -9.47
C LEU A 616 -40.95 -21.96 -9.47
N GLU A 617 -41.30 -22.59 -10.59
CA GLU A 617 -42.53 -23.39 -10.71
C GLU A 617 -42.53 -24.64 -9.81
N PHE A 618 -41.34 -25.13 -9.44
CA PHE A 618 -41.15 -26.27 -8.55
C PHE A 618 -41.26 -25.93 -7.05
N LEU A 619 -41.46 -24.66 -6.68
CA LEU A 619 -41.50 -24.27 -5.27
C LEU A 619 -42.77 -24.75 -4.55
N PRO A 620 -42.65 -25.25 -3.29
CA PRO A 620 -43.80 -25.50 -2.43
C PRO A 620 -44.65 -24.25 -2.18
N GLN A 621 -45.91 -24.45 -1.80
CA GLN A 621 -46.79 -23.35 -1.40
C GLN A 621 -46.28 -22.72 -0.10
N GLY A 622 -46.30 -21.39 -0.01
CA GLY A 622 -45.89 -20.65 1.21
C GLY A 622 -44.45 -20.14 1.22
N ILE A 623 -43.64 -20.47 0.20
CA ILE A 623 -42.32 -19.84 0.01
C ILE A 623 -42.51 -18.42 -0.54
N GLU A 624 -42.07 -17.42 0.22
CA GLU A 624 -42.15 -16.02 -0.19
C GLU A 624 -41.17 -15.71 -1.32
N THR A 625 -41.61 -14.93 -2.30
CA THR A 625 -40.79 -14.43 -3.38
C THR A 625 -40.85 -12.90 -3.45
N GLU A 626 -39.75 -12.27 -3.83
CA GLU A 626 -39.68 -10.83 -4.05
C GLU A 626 -39.04 -10.54 -5.41
N ARG A 627 -39.73 -9.76 -6.26
CA ARG A 627 -39.25 -9.36 -7.60
C ARG A 627 -38.81 -10.55 -8.50
N GLY A 628 -39.46 -11.71 -8.33
CA GLY A 628 -39.15 -12.93 -9.09
C GLY A 628 -37.96 -13.73 -8.56
N PHE A 629 -37.50 -13.48 -7.33
CA PHE A 629 -36.46 -14.26 -6.64
C PHE A 629 -37.00 -14.80 -5.31
N ILE A 630 -36.40 -15.87 -4.79
CA ILE A 630 -36.78 -16.42 -3.47
C ILE A 630 -36.33 -15.44 -2.37
N LYS A 631 -37.27 -15.03 -1.52
CA LYS A 631 -36.95 -14.16 -0.39
C LYS A 631 -36.31 -14.98 0.73
N VAL A 632 -35.20 -14.47 1.26
CA VAL A 632 -34.43 -15.12 2.32
C VAL A 632 -34.00 -14.13 3.40
N ASN A 633 -33.75 -14.63 4.61
CA ASN A 633 -33.15 -13.86 5.69
C ASN A 633 -31.61 -13.77 5.55
N ALA A 634 -30.94 -13.17 6.54
CA ALA A 634 -29.47 -13.00 6.55
C ALA A 634 -28.67 -14.31 6.57
N PHE A 635 -29.32 -15.44 6.90
CA PHE A 635 -28.75 -16.79 6.94
C PHE A 635 -29.15 -17.64 5.73
N PHE A 636 -29.79 -17.04 4.72
CA PHE A 636 -30.31 -17.71 3.52
C PHE A 636 -31.49 -18.66 3.76
N GLN A 637 -32.14 -18.57 4.91
CA GLN A 637 -33.34 -19.34 5.22
C GLN A 637 -34.56 -18.64 4.58
N THR A 638 -35.48 -19.44 4.03
CA THR A 638 -36.73 -18.95 3.42
C THR A 638 -37.83 -18.73 4.48
N SER A 639 -39.06 -18.43 4.06
CA SER A 639 -40.23 -18.42 4.95
C SER A 639 -40.57 -19.81 5.52
N ASP A 640 -40.09 -20.89 4.91
CA ASP A 640 -40.14 -22.22 5.51
C ASP A 640 -38.85 -22.51 6.30
N PRO A 641 -38.93 -22.88 7.59
CA PRO A 641 -37.75 -23.08 8.43
C PRO A 641 -36.87 -24.25 8.00
N LYS A 642 -37.39 -25.22 7.23
CA LYS A 642 -36.62 -26.35 6.70
C LYS A 642 -35.98 -26.06 5.33
N ILE A 643 -36.32 -24.93 4.69
CA ILE A 643 -35.87 -24.63 3.33
C ILE A 643 -34.95 -23.40 3.33
N PHE A 644 -33.78 -23.57 2.70
CA PHE A 644 -32.82 -22.51 2.42
C PHE A 644 -32.74 -22.23 0.92
N ALA A 645 -32.36 -21.03 0.52
CA ALA A 645 -32.13 -20.69 -0.89
C ALA A 645 -30.87 -19.85 -1.08
N ILE A 646 -29.98 -20.25 -1.99
CA ILE A 646 -28.64 -19.66 -2.16
C ILE A 646 -28.26 -19.45 -3.64
N GLY A 647 -27.38 -18.47 -3.88
CA GLY A 647 -26.92 -18.11 -5.22
C GLY A 647 -27.99 -17.35 -6.02
N ASP A 648 -27.88 -17.43 -7.35
CA ASP A 648 -28.69 -16.61 -8.28
C ASP A 648 -30.22 -16.81 -8.16
N VAL A 649 -30.68 -17.89 -7.52
CA VAL A 649 -32.12 -18.12 -7.27
C VAL A 649 -32.70 -17.16 -6.22
N ALA A 650 -31.87 -16.71 -5.29
CA ALA A 650 -32.23 -15.74 -4.25
C ALA A 650 -31.79 -14.32 -4.64
N LYS A 651 -30.60 -14.19 -5.22
CA LYS A 651 -30.07 -12.89 -5.66
C LYS A 651 -28.95 -13.08 -6.69
N PRO A 652 -29.00 -12.42 -7.87
CA PRO A 652 -27.89 -12.43 -8.83
C PRO A 652 -26.61 -11.86 -8.22
N GLY A 653 -25.46 -12.48 -8.50
CA GLY A 653 -24.16 -12.02 -8.00
C GLY A 653 -22.96 -12.62 -8.72
N LEU A 654 -21.78 -12.44 -8.12
CA LEU A 654 -20.55 -13.07 -8.60
C LEU A 654 -20.51 -14.55 -8.21
N LEU A 655 -19.64 -15.33 -8.88
CA LEU A 655 -19.37 -16.72 -8.49
C LEU A 655 -18.95 -16.85 -7.02
N THR A 656 -18.14 -15.91 -6.53
CA THR A 656 -17.72 -15.88 -5.13
C THR A 656 -18.87 -15.60 -4.17
N ASP A 657 -19.89 -14.84 -4.58
CA ASP A 657 -21.10 -14.61 -3.78
C ASP A 657 -21.90 -15.90 -3.65
N ALA A 658 -22.09 -16.64 -4.75
CA ALA A 658 -22.77 -17.93 -4.74
C ALA A 658 -22.04 -18.97 -3.86
N ILE A 659 -20.72 -19.06 -3.99
CA ILE A 659 -19.89 -19.94 -3.14
C ILE A 659 -19.95 -19.51 -1.67
N GLY A 660 -19.84 -18.21 -1.40
CA GLY A 660 -19.94 -17.64 -0.06
C GLY A 660 -21.30 -17.87 0.59
N ALA A 661 -22.40 -17.77 -0.17
CA ALA A 661 -23.75 -18.08 0.28
C ALA A 661 -23.86 -19.55 0.72
N GLY A 662 -23.31 -20.48 -0.07
CA GLY A 662 -23.27 -21.89 0.30
C GLY A 662 -22.53 -22.15 1.62
N ARG A 663 -21.39 -21.49 1.84
CA ARG A 663 -20.64 -21.59 3.10
C ARG A 663 -21.41 -21.03 4.30
N LYS A 664 -22.03 -19.85 4.15
CA LYS A 664 -22.80 -19.20 5.22
C LYS A 664 -24.05 -20.01 5.57
N ALA A 665 -24.77 -20.50 4.58
CA ALA A 665 -25.94 -21.36 4.78
C ALA A 665 -25.57 -22.71 5.42
N ALA A 666 -24.45 -23.34 5.00
CA ALA A 666 -23.95 -24.55 5.67
C ALA A 666 -23.72 -24.30 7.16
N LYS A 667 -23.03 -23.20 7.51
CA LYS A 667 -22.79 -22.83 8.91
C LYS A 667 -24.10 -22.65 9.68
N ALA A 668 -25.07 -21.94 9.11
CA ALA A 668 -26.37 -21.74 9.75
C ALA A 668 -27.10 -23.07 10.01
N ILE A 669 -27.12 -23.98 9.03
CA ILE A 669 -27.71 -25.32 9.18
C ILE A 669 -26.99 -26.12 10.27
N ILE A 670 -25.66 -26.07 10.30
CA ILE A 670 -24.84 -26.76 11.31
C ILE A 670 -25.15 -26.22 12.72
N ASP A 671 -25.22 -24.90 12.88
CA ASP A 671 -25.53 -24.25 14.15
C ASP A 671 -26.96 -24.66 14.61
N ILE A 672 -27.96 -24.61 13.72
CA ILE A 672 -29.34 -25.04 14.03
C ILE A 672 -29.39 -26.52 14.45
N LEU A 673 -28.69 -27.41 13.75
CA LEU A 673 -28.66 -28.84 14.07
C LEU A 673 -27.99 -29.14 15.41
N LYS A 674 -27.11 -28.27 15.89
CA LYS A 674 -26.52 -28.35 17.23
C LYS A 674 -27.41 -27.75 18.33
N GLY A 675 -28.51 -27.09 17.95
CA GLY A 675 -29.36 -26.34 18.88
C GLY A 675 -28.86 -24.92 19.17
N ASP A 676 -27.87 -24.43 18.41
CA ASP A 676 -27.32 -23.09 18.54
C ASP A 676 -28.09 -22.08 17.66
N HIS A 677 -28.04 -20.81 18.05
CA HIS A 677 -28.51 -19.72 17.19
C HIS A 677 -27.46 -19.39 16.10
N PRO A 678 -27.83 -19.34 14.81
CA PRO A 678 -26.91 -18.96 13.74
C PRO A 678 -26.23 -17.62 14.00
N SER A 679 -24.91 -17.57 13.80
CA SER A 679 -24.11 -16.36 13.98
C SER A 679 -23.34 -15.98 12.73
N ILE A 680 -23.12 -14.68 12.54
CA ILE A 680 -22.35 -14.09 11.44
C ILE A 680 -21.02 -13.62 12.01
N ASP A 681 -19.92 -13.79 11.25
CA ASP A 681 -18.63 -13.18 11.61
C ASP A 681 -18.78 -11.65 11.62
N VAL A 682 -18.61 -11.05 12.79
CA VAL A 682 -18.75 -9.61 13.04
C VAL A 682 -17.42 -8.86 13.01
N ARG A 683 -16.31 -9.53 12.68
CA ARG A 683 -14.99 -8.87 12.63
C ARG A 683 -15.02 -7.75 11.60
N GLN A 684 -14.73 -6.55 12.09
CA GLN A 684 -14.58 -5.38 11.24
C GLN A 684 -13.28 -5.48 10.45
N MET A 685 -13.27 -4.90 9.25
CA MET A 685 -12.04 -4.73 8.49
C MET A 685 -11.09 -3.80 9.25
N ILE A 686 -9.82 -4.17 9.34
CA ILE A 686 -8.79 -3.32 9.96
C ILE A 686 -8.65 -1.99 9.19
N ASP A 687 -8.49 -0.88 9.91
CA ASP A 687 -8.17 0.41 9.29
C ASP A 687 -6.82 0.32 8.57
N ARG A 688 -6.85 0.69 7.28
CA ARG A 688 -5.68 0.64 6.40
C ARG A 688 -4.53 1.49 6.92
N HIS A 689 -4.83 2.62 7.57
CA HIS A 689 -3.84 3.57 8.10
C HIS A 689 -2.98 3.01 9.23
N ARG A 690 -3.38 1.86 9.82
CA ARG A 690 -2.58 1.18 10.84
C ARG A 690 -1.37 0.43 10.27
N MET A 691 -1.31 0.18 8.96
CA MET A 691 -0.21 -0.58 8.35
C MET A 691 0.95 0.32 7.94
N THR A 692 2.16 -0.03 8.37
CA THR A 692 3.40 0.62 7.91
C THR A 692 3.99 -0.09 6.69
N LEU A 693 3.86 0.52 5.52
CA LEU A 693 4.34 -0.04 4.25
C LEU A 693 5.80 0.31 3.90
N ALA A 694 6.50 1.07 4.75
CA ALA A 694 7.88 1.51 4.51
C ALA A 694 8.91 0.37 4.43
N TYR A 695 8.54 -0.84 4.87
CA TYR A 695 9.38 -2.03 4.84
C TYR A 695 9.34 -2.79 3.50
N PHE A 696 8.49 -2.38 2.57
CA PHE A 696 8.29 -3.07 1.28
C PHE A 696 8.87 -2.24 0.12
N ASP A 697 9.44 -2.90 -0.87
CA ASP A 697 10.13 -2.24 -1.99
C ASP A 697 9.11 -1.77 -3.04
N PRO A 698 8.91 -0.45 -3.22
CA PRO A 698 7.96 0.07 -4.21
C PRO A 698 8.42 -0.13 -5.66
N ARG A 699 9.69 -0.49 -5.90
CA ARG A 699 10.24 -0.73 -7.24
C ARG A 699 9.85 -2.11 -7.80
N ILE A 700 9.33 -3.01 -6.95
CA ILE A 700 8.82 -4.31 -7.39
C ILE A 700 7.44 -4.08 -7.99
N THR A 701 7.37 -4.02 -9.32
CA THR A 701 6.12 -3.83 -10.07
C THR A 701 5.45 -5.16 -10.44
N GLU A 702 6.19 -6.26 -10.43
CA GLU A 702 5.72 -7.62 -10.71
C GLU A 702 6.47 -8.62 -9.83
N PHE A 703 5.83 -9.75 -9.51
CA PHE A 703 6.44 -10.82 -8.71
C PHE A 703 6.90 -11.98 -9.60
N LYS A 704 8.14 -12.42 -9.40
CA LYS A 704 8.74 -13.56 -10.13
C LYS A 704 8.14 -14.90 -9.74
N ASP A 705 7.83 -15.05 -8.46
CA ASP A 705 7.35 -16.29 -7.86
C ASP A 705 6.50 -16.01 -6.59
N MET A 706 5.93 -17.08 -6.05
CA MET A 706 5.10 -17.02 -4.84
C MET A 706 5.89 -16.61 -3.60
N ASP A 707 7.18 -16.92 -3.51
CA ASP A 707 8.01 -16.57 -2.35
C ASP A 707 8.25 -15.06 -2.31
N GLN A 708 8.65 -14.47 -3.44
CA GLN A 708 8.76 -13.03 -3.59
C GLN A 708 7.42 -12.35 -3.31
N CYS A 709 6.31 -12.89 -3.82
CA CYS A 709 5.00 -12.34 -3.52
C CYS A 709 4.64 -12.42 -2.02
N GLY A 710 4.92 -13.56 -1.38
CA GLY A 710 4.66 -13.81 0.03
C GLY A 710 5.43 -12.88 0.95
N THR A 711 6.71 -12.63 0.67
CA THR A 711 7.54 -11.66 1.43
C THR A 711 6.98 -10.24 1.34
N GLN A 712 6.33 -9.90 0.22
CA GLN A 712 5.73 -8.60 -0.04
C GLN A 712 4.32 -8.44 0.59
N CYS A 713 3.66 -9.50 1.02
CA CYS A 713 2.41 -9.36 1.78
C CYS A 713 2.65 -8.61 3.10
N ALA A 714 1.82 -7.63 3.47
CA ALA A 714 1.92 -6.91 4.75
C ALA A 714 1.29 -7.67 5.94
N SER A 715 0.49 -8.70 5.66
CA SER A 715 -0.30 -9.43 6.67
C SER A 715 -1.18 -8.53 7.54
N CYS A 716 -1.94 -7.63 6.91
CA CYS A 716 -2.86 -6.72 7.60
C CYS A 716 -3.73 -7.49 8.62
N GLY A 717 -3.77 -7.04 9.87
CA GLY A 717 -4.56 -7.66 10.93
C GLY A 717 -3.99 -8.95 11.54
N THR A 718 -2.86 -9.47 11.04
CA THR A 718 -2.22 -10.69 11.58
C THR A 718 -0.72 -10.50 11.77
N CYS A 719 -0.20 -10.92 12.93
CA CYS A 719 1.21 -10.87 13.24
C CYS A 719 2.05 -11.72 12.27
N ARG A 720 3.21 -11.17 11.91
CA ARG A 720 4.22 -11.85 11.07
C ARG A 720 5.38 -12.43 11.86
N ASP A 721 5.32 -12.34 13.18
CA ASP A 721 6.41 -12.72 14.08
C ASP A 721 7.78 -12.04 13.78
N CYS A 722 7.76 -10.86 13.18
CA CYS A 722 8.98 -10.18 12.71
C CYS A 722 9.86 -9.57 13.81
N SER A 723 9.44 -9.66 15.09
CA SER A 723 10.14 -9.07 16.25
C SER A 723 10.45 -7.56 16.22
N LEU A 724 9.99 -6.81 15.19
CA LEU A 724 10.22 -5.36 15.08
C LEU A 724 9.76 -4.59 16.32
N CYS A 725 8.61 -4.97 16.89
CA CYS A 725 8.08 -4.33 18.10
C CYS A 725 8.96 -4.53 19.34
N VAL A 726 9.67 -5.66 19.43
CA VAL A 726 10.65 -5.92 20.49
C VAL A 726 11.90 -5.07 20.26
N THR A 727 12.43 -5.12 19.04
CA THR A 727 13.67 -4.40 18.66
C THR A 727 13.54 -2.88 18.79
N VAL A 728 12.39 -2.30 18.44
CA VAL A 728 12.16 -0.85 18.49
C VAL A 728 11.79 -0.35 19.89
N CYS A 729 11.49 -1.23 20.84
CA CYS A 729 11.05 -0.82 22.16
C CYS A 729 12.23 -0.23 22.97
N PRO A 730 12.22 1.07 23.31
CA PRO A 730 13.35 1.72 23.96
C PRO A 730 13.58 1.23 25.39
N GLN A 731 12.56 0.65 26.02
CA GLN A 731 12.60 0.14 27.40
C GLN A 731 12.65 -1.39 27.47
N ALA A 732 12.78 -2.08 26.34
CA ALA A 732 12.69 -3.55 26.26
C ALA A 732 11.46 -4.11 27.01
N ALA A 733 10.34 -3.41 26.89
CA ALA A 733 9.09 -3.74 27.59
C ALA A 733 8.22 -4.75 26.83
N ILE A 734 8.56 -5.09 25.60
CA ILE A 734 7.81 -6.05 24.79
C ILE A 734 8.61 -7.35 24.67
N SER A 735 7.96 -8.49 24.89
CA SER A 735 8.57 -9.81 24.73
C SER A 735 7.62 -10.76 24.02
N ARG A 736 8.19 -11.71 23.27
CA ARG A 736 7.46 -12.80 22.63
C ARG A 736 7.32 -13.95 23.63
N LYS A 737 6.10 -14.48 23.79
CA LYS A 737 5.79 -15.68 24.58
C LYS A 737 5.31 -16.78 23.65
N GLU A 738 5.88 -17.97 23.82
CA GLU A 738 5.41 -19.17 23.13
C GLU A 738 4.16 -19.72 23.80
N LYS A 739 3.20 -20.14 22.98
CA LYS A 739 2.01 -20.89 23.40
C LYS A 739 2.15 -22.36 22.98
N GLN A 740 1.15 -23.18 23.27
CA GLN A 740 1.16 -24.58 22.85
C GLN A 740 1.24 -24.69 21.31
N GLY A 741 2.16 -25.51 20.80
CA GLY A 741 2.36 -25.71 19.36
C GLY A 741 3.16 -24.58 18.72
N SER A 742 2.75 -24.15 17.52
CA SER A 742 3.39 -23.06 16.77
C SER A 742 2.79 -21.68 17.05
N ASP A 743 1.94 -21.57 18.07
CA ASP A 743 1.25 -20.32 18.42
C ASP A 743 2.12 -19.44 19.34
N TYR A 744 1.91 -18.14 19.30
CA TYR A 744 2.70 -17.17 20.05
C TYR A 744 1.91 -15.91 20.35
N GLU A 745 2.33 -15.17 21.35
CA GLU A 745 1.84 -13.83 21.63
C GLU A 745 2.97 -12.86 21.96
N TYR A 746 2.72 -11.57 21.76
CA TYR A 746 3.60 -10.53 22.25
C TYR A 746 2.96 -9.86 23.44
N VAL A 747 3.68 -9.81 24.56
CA VAL A 747 3.21 -9.20 25.81
C VAL A 747 3.98 -7.94 26.14
N VAL A 748 3.32 -7.06 26.88
CA VAL A 748 3.88 -5.78 27.32
C VAL A 748 4.05 -5.84 28.84
N ASP A 749 5.26 -5.58 29.31
CA ASP A 749 5.59 -5.36 30.72
C ASP A 749 5.15 -3.94 31.12
N SER A 750 4.17 -3.85 32.02
CA SER A 750 3.61 -2.58 32.48
C SER A 750 4.62 -1.72 33.23
N ASP A 751 5.57 -2.33 33.93
CA ASP A 751 6.50 -1.61 34.81
C ASP A 751 7.63 -0.97 34.00
N ARG A 752 7.82 -1.44 32.77
CA ARG A 752 8.81 -0.89 31.82
C ARG A 752 8.19 -0.04 30.73
N CYS A 753 6.96 -0.33 30.33
CA CYS A 753 6.34 0.34 29.19
C CYS A 753 5.97 1.79 29.51
N ILE A 754 6.45 2.71 28.68
CA ILE A 754 6.24 4.16 28.81
C ILE A 754 5.16 4.71 27.86
N GLY A 755 4.42 3.84 27.17
CA GLY A 755 3.31 4.25 26.29
C GLY A 755 3.71 5.06 25.04
N CYS A 756 4.97 4.99 24.60
CA CYS A 756 5.50 5.83 23.50
C CYS A 756 4.94 5.54 22.11
N GLY A 757 4.31 4.38 21.88
CA GLY A 757 3.68 4.07 20.59
C GLY A 757 4.60 3.57 19.47
N PHE A 758 5.91 3.43 19.69
CA PHE A 758 6.81 2.94 18.64
C PHE A 758 6.46 1.55 18.11
N CYS A 759 5.94 0.67 18.97
CA CYS A 759 5.46 -0.65 18.54
C CYS A 759 4.27 -0.57 17.58
N ALA A 760 3.36 0.40 17.77
CA ALA A 760 2.24 0.66 16.88
C ALA A 760 2.73 1.27 15.56
N GLY A 761 3.55 2.32 15.62
CA GLY A 761 4.08 2.98 14.41
C GLY A 761 5.01 2.10 13.56
N ALA A 762 5.75 1.18 14.16
CA ALA A 762 6.65 0.27 13.45
C ALA A 762 5.95 -1.00 12.94
N CYS A 763 4.69 -1.26 13.29
CA CYS A 763 4.03 -2.51 12.93
C CYS A 763 3.64 -2.53 11.44
N PRO A 764 4.19 -3.44 10.61
CA PRO A 764 3.75 -3.55 9.21
C PRO A 764 2.32 -4.08 9.07
N CYS A 765 1.80 -4.75 10.10
CA CYS A 765 0.53 -5.47 10.09
C CYS A 765 -0.62 -4.68 10.72
N GLY A 766 -0.31 -3.56 11.39
CA GLY A 766 -1.27 -2.74 12.11
C GLY A 766 -1.88 -3.37 13.36
N ILE A 767 -1.35 -4.49 13.88
CA ILE A 767 -1.95 -5.21 15.02
C ILE A 767 -1.69 -4.56 16.39
N TRP A 768 -0.69 -3.69 16.51
CA TRP A 768 -0.47 -2.92 17.73
C TRP A 768 -1.35 -1.68 17.70
N ASN A 769 -2.16 -1.49 18.74
CA ASN A 769 -2.93 -0.27 18.95
C ASN A 769 -2.52 0.40 20.27
N LEU A 770 -2.82 1.68 20.43
CA LEU A 770 -2.69 2.39 21.69
C LEU A 770 -4.08 2.68 22.25
N THR A 771 -4.34 2.21 23.46
CA THR A 771 -5.53 2.58 24.23
C THR A 771 -5.13 3.49 25.37
N GLU A 772 -6.05 4.32 25.86
CA GLU A 772 -5.80 5.08 27.09
C GLU A 772 -5.63 4.12 28.27
N ASN A 773 -4.71 4.43 29.18
CA ASN A 773 -4.39 3.57 30.33
C ASN A 773 -5.51 3.59 31.38
N PHE A 774 -6.08 4.77 31.61
CA PHE A 774 -7.26 5.01 32.44
C PHE A 774 -7.92 6.31 31.96
N THR A 775 -9.24 6.32 31.88
CA THR A 775 -10.04 7.55 31.90
C THR A 775 -10.20 7.94 33.36
N MET A 776 -9.74 9.13 33.75
CA MET A 776 -10.13 9.70 35.05
C MET A 776 -11.62 10.04 34.99
N GLU A 777 -12.47 9.12 35.44
CA GLU A 777 -13.84 9.44 35.89
C GLU A 777 -13.85 9.80 37.37
#